data_AF-A0A367QD18-F1
#
_entry.id   AF-A0A367QD18-F1
#
_cell.length_a   1.000
_cell.length_b   1.000
_cell.length_c   1.000
_cell.angle_alpha   90.00
_cell.angle_beta   90.00
_cell.angle_gamma   90.00
#
_symmetry.space_group_name_H-M   'P 1'
#
loop_
_entity.id
_entity.type
_entity.pdbx_description
1 polymer ?
#
loop_
_entity_poly.entity_id
_entity_poly.type
_entity_poly.pdbx_seq_one_letter_code
_entity_poly.pdbx_strand_id
1 'polypeptide(L)'
;MVSISTRFSDVQNHWARLFIEALAGRGVLNGYPNGTFRPDNSVTRAEFAAIVAAVFTVPVKRQYVPFVDVPATHWAASAIKKVYETGFLVGYPDGRFRPNDRIARGDVLVAMVNGLEIATKVKPDLLSALPQIYQDAAKIPAYAKNQVAIATSAGLVASYPNIKLLNPTLAATRADVTVIVYQLLVYQGQADKIASTYLIVPPASIPIPTPTPIPTPIPTPTPSGTVKLSHQREFRGAWVSTVWNGDWPSKTGLTAAQQKAELLEIITQLQALNFNALILQVRPEGDALYNSLLEPWSAWLTGTQGKAPEPFYDPLEFAIAECHKRNIEVHAWFNPYRAKTSTQGAPNVRPHIAVTNPEVVYQWGNQLWMDPGIKIVQDRAYNVIIDVVRRYDVDAIHLDDYFYPYPIEGKSFPDDKTYAAYKAAGGGLNLADWRRENVNQMVLRLSQGIKATKSYVKFGISPFGIYRPGQPPGITGLDAYSVLYADSKKWLEQGWVDYLAPQLYWRTDQTKQSYPVLLKWWTEINPKRRHIYAGNNIGQLDGKAWKDEEIEKQVKITRNLVADLSLGNIFFSMSSINENRQGIADKFKESLYSKPALVPSMSWQNAVPPSPPKELRFISPKLNWVPGDNQPVRSWTLYRQSGDSWVLQRILSAGTTFATVQSGTYAVCAVDRFANESAGVVITVN
;
A
#
# COMPACT_ATOMS: atom_id res chain seq x y z
N MET A 1 32.66 26.07 44.17
CA MET A 1 31.36 26.53 44.69
C MET A 1 30.79 27.56 43.73
N VAL A 2 29.76 27.19 42.95
CA VAL A 2 28.54 27.99 42.73
C VAL A 2 27.44 26.94 42.47
N SER A 3 26.76 26.54 43.54
CA SER A 3 25.51 25.79 43.49
C SER A 3 24.41 26.81 43.20
N ILE A 4 24.10 27.05 41.93
CA ILE A 4 22.83 27.68 41.58
C ILE A 4 21.82 26.55 41.50
N SER A 5 21.08 26.35 42.58
CA SER A 5 19.80 25.65 42.53
C SER A 5 18.92 26.44 41.56
N THR A 6 18.86 26.03 40.30
CA THR A 6 17.98 26.66 39.29
C THR A 6 16.54 26.33 39.64
N ARG A 7 15.93 27.13 40.52
CA ARG A 7 14.51 27.04 40.86
C ARG A 7 13.72 27.88 39.88
N PHE A 8 13.18 27.25 38.83
CA PHE A 8 12.24 27.96 37.96
C PHE A 8 10.90 28.14 38.69
N SER A 9 10.35 29.34 38.65
CA SER A 9 9.12 29.65 39.42
C SER A 9 7.89 28.91 38.91
N ASP A 10 7.86 28.57 37.62
CA ASP A 10 6.74 27.96 36.90
C ASP A 10 6.79 26.42 36.83
N VAL A 11 7.77 25.77 37.48
CA VAL A 11 7.89 24.30 37.48
C VAL A 11 7.61 23.64 38.83
N GLN A 12 7.36 24.41 39.90
CA GLN A 12 7.34 23.89 41.27
C GLN A 12 6.34 22.72 41.49
N ASN A 13 5.19 22.77 40.81
CA ASN A 13 4.17 21.71 40.85
C ASN A 13 4.06 20.94 39.52
N HIS A 14 5.04 21.10 38.63
CA HIS A 14 4.99 20.53 37.29
C HIS A 14 5.53 19.08 37.29
N TRP A 15 4.89 18.19 36.55
CA TRP A 15 5.21 16.75 36.52
C TRP A 15 6.65 16.44 36.09
N ALA A 16 7.22 17.31 35.25
CA ALA A 16 8.58 17.20 34.75
C ALA A 16 9.64 17.91 35.61
N ARG A 17 9.27 18.50 36.77
CA ARG A 17 10.16 19.37 37.58
C ARG A 17 11.54 18.79 37.81
N LEU A 18 11.63 17.56 38.32
CA LEU A 18 12.90 16.93 38.67
C LEU A 18 13.80 16.74 37.45
N PHE A 19 13.22 16.39 36.29
CA PHE A 19 13.96 16.25 35.03
C PHE A 19 14.47 17.61 34.53
N ILE A 20 13.63 18.65 34.64
CA ILE A 20 13.97 20.02 34.26
C ILE A 20 15.12 20.55 35.12
N GLU A 21 15.01 20.48 36.44
CA GLU A 21 16.04 20.93 37.38
C GLU A 21 17.36 20.18 37.16
N ALA A 22 17.29 18.88 36.87
CA ALA A 22 18.48 18.07 36.65
C ALA A 22 19.18 18.31 35.30
N LEU A 23 18.46 18.65 34.23
CA LEU A 23 19.09 19.09 32.97
C LEU A 23 19.60 20.53 33.05
N ALA A 24 18.90 21.41 33.77
CA ALA A 24 19.34 22.79 34.00
C ALA A 24 20.62 22.86 34.85
N GLY A 25 20.70 22.05 35.91
CA GLY A 25 21.92 21.95 36.73
C GLY A 25 23.15 21.42 35.97
N ARG A 26 22.93 20.73 34.84
CA ARG A 26 23.99 20.28 33.92
C ARG A 26 24.30 21.27 32.79
N GLY A 27 23.61 22.41 32.75
CA GLY A 27 23.72 23.39 31.66
C GLY A 27 23.20 22.91 30.31
N VAL A 28 22.44 21.81 30.28
CA VAL A 28 21.95 21.17 29.05
C VAL A 28 20.70 21.87 28.52
N LEU A 29 19.79 22.28 29.41
CA LEU A 29 18.60 23.06 29.08
C LEU A 29 18.42 24.19 30.09
N ASN A 30 18.59 25.43 29.64
CA ASN A 30 18.42 26.60 30.47
C ASN A 30 17.00 27.17 30.37
N GLY A 31 16.55 27.83 31.44
CA GLY A 31 15.34 28.64 31.43
C GLY A 31 15.58 30.04 30.86
N TYR A 32 14.57 30.88 30.97
CA TYR A 32 14.57 32.25 30.51
C TYR A 32 15.18 33.19 31.57
N PRO A 33 15.72 34.36 31.16
CA PRO A 33 16.31 35.33 32.09
C PRO A 33 15.38 35.80 33.21
N ASN A 34 14.06 35.70 33.01
CA ASN A 34 13.04 36.05 34.00
C ASN A 34 12.80 34.95 35.06
N GLY A 35 13.61 33.89 35.10
CA GLY A 35 13.49 32.81 36.08
C GLY A 35 12.41 31.75 35.78
N THR A 36 11.85 31.74 34.56
CA THR A 36 10.86 30.73 34.12
C THR A 36 11.48 29.68 33.20
N PHE A 37 10.89 28.48 33.12
CA PHE A 37 11.29 27.44 32.17
C PHE A 37 10.33 27.29 30.99
N ARG A 38 9.06 27.65 31.20
CA ARG A 38 7.89 27.51 30.31
C ARG A 38 7.68 26.06 29.87
N PRO A 39 7.45 25.13 30.81
CA PRO A 39 7.45 23.69 30.53
C PRO A 39 6.38 23.27 29.50
N ASP A 40 5.21 23.91 29.50
CA ASP A 40 4.08 23.56 28.64
C ASP A 40 4.13 24.20 27.25
N ASN A 41 5.11 25.08 26.98
CA ASN A 41 5.24 25.68 25.66
C ASN A 41 5.67 24.62 24.64
N SER A 42 5.00 24.63 23.49
CA SER A 42 5.37 23.78 22.35
C SER A 42 6.70 24.19 21.73
N VAL A 43 7.49 23.20 21.30
CA VAL A 43 8.83 23.38 20.75
C VAL A 43 8.77 23.39 19.23
N THR A 44 9.46 24.36 18.61
CA THR A 44 9.65 24.39 17.15
C THR A 44 10.72 23.40 16.72
N ARG A 45 10.71 23.00 15.44
CA ARG A 45 11.73 22.12 14.87
C ARG A 45 13.14 22.70 14.98
N ALA A 46 13.29 24.02 14.84
CA ALA A 46 14.58 24.71 15.02
C ALA A 46 15.06 24.69 16.48
N GLU A 47 14.18 24.95 17.45
CA GLU A 47 14.53 24.85 18.87
C GLU A 47 14.89 23.42 19.26
N PHE A 48 14.14 22.42 18.79
CA PHE A 48 14.48 21.03 19.01
C PHE A 48 15.84 20.66 18.40
N ALA A 49 16.14 21.11 17.18
CA ALA A 49 17.45 20.92 16.57
C ALA A 49 18.59 21.52 17.41
N ALA A 50 18.40 22.73 17.94
CA ALA A 50 19.38 23.38 18.81
C ALA A 50 19.63 22.59 20.10
N ILE A 51 18.56 22.08 20.74
CA ILE A 51 18.65 21.23 21.93
C ILE A 51 19.48 19.98 21.62
N VAL A 52 19.09 19.22 20.60
CA VAL A 52 19.74 17.95 20.23
C VAL A 52 21.21 18.18 19.86
N ALA A 53 21.50 19.23 19.10
CA ALA A 53 22.86 19.61 18.71
C ALA A 53 23.76 19.99 19.91
N ALA A 54 23.17 20.57 20.96
CA ALA A 54 23.90 20.93 22.17
C ALA A 54 24.13 19.72 23.10
N VAL A 55 23.16 18.80 23.19
CA VAL A 55 23.23 17.65 24.10
C VAL A 55 24.10 16.53 23.52
N PHE A 56 23.89 16.19 22.25
CA PHE A 56 24.44 14.97 21.68
C PHE A 56 25.61 15.26 20.72
N THR A 57 26.70 14.55 20.94
CA THR A 57 27.86 14.54 20.05
C THR A 57 27.98 13.14 19.46
N VAL A 58 27.60 13.02 18.19
CA VAL A 58 27.65 11.78 17.40
C VAL A 58 28.36 12.04 16.08
N PRO A 59 28.99 11.02 15.47
CA PRO A 59 29.67 11.18 14.18
C PRO A 59 28.73 11.63 13.06
N VAL A 60 29.29 12.37 12.10
CA VAL A 60 28.60 12.71 10.85
C VAL A 60 28.38 11.44 10.03
N LYS A 61 27.14 11.23 9.58
CA LYS A 61 26.70 10.05 8.83
C LYS A 61 26.38 10.35 7.37
N ARG A 62 26.15 11.61 7.03
CA ARG A 62 25.84 12.08 5.67
C ARG A 62 26.27 13.52 5.47
N GLN A 63 26.53 13.86 4.21
CA GLN A 63 26.84 15.24 3.82
C GLN A 63 25.61 16.13 3.90
N TYR A 64 25.77 17.36 4.39
CA TYR A 64 24.67 18.33 4.48
C TYR A 64 24.18 18.79 3.13
N VAL A 65 22.84 18.77 2.96
CA VAL A 65 22.14 19.40 1.84
C VAL A 65 21.39 20.62 2.39
N PRO A 66 21.66 21.85 1.90
CA PRO A 66 20.98 23.05 2.38
C PRO A 66 19.47 23.00 2.17
N PHE A 67 18.71 23.46 3.16
CA PHE A 67 17.25 23.56 3.08
C PHE A 67 16.84 24.93 2.53
N VAL A 68 15.85 24.93 1.65
CA VAL A 68 15.37 26.13 0.94
C VAL A 68 14.86 27.21 1.91
N ASP A 69 14.31 26.79 3.05
CA ASP A 69 13.73 27.66 4.07
C ASP A 69 14.63 27.86 5.30
N VAL A 70 15.92 27.50 5.22
CA VAL A 70 16.91 27.75 6.27
C VAL A 70 18.09 28.54 5.68
N PRO A 71 18.01 29.87 5.63
CA PRO A 71 19.14 30.72 5.24
C PRO A 71 20.36 30.47 6.14
N ALA A 72 21.56 30.66 5.60
CA ALA A 72 22.80 30.51 6.38
C ALA A 72 22.87 31.47 7.60
N THR A 73 22.15 32.59 7.55
CA THR A 73 22.01 33.58 8.64
C THR A 73 20.96 33.20 9.68
N HIS A 74 20.17 32.14 9.46
CA HIS A 74 19.17 31.70 10.42
C HIS A 74 19.86 31.27 11.72
N TRP A 75 19.37 31.72 12.87
CA TRP A 75 20.01 31.49 14.18
C TRP A 75 20.27 30.00 14.48
N ALA A 76 19.37 29.12 14.01
CA ALA A 76 19.49 27.66 14.16
C ALA A 76 20.21 26.95 13.01
N ALA A 77 20.73 27.65 11.99
CA ALA A 77 21.27 27.03 10.78
C ALA A 77 22.37 25.99 11.08
N SER A 78 23.32 26.33 11.97
CA SER A 78 24.38 25.42 12.41
C SER A 78 23.84 24.18 13.13
N ALA A 79 22.86 24.37 14.02
CA ALA A 79 22.22 23.26 14.72
C ALA A 79 21.43 22.34 13.78
N ILE A 80 20.67 22.92 12.85
CA ILE A 80 19.90 22.20 11.82
C ILE A 80 20.83 21.38 10.92
N LYS A 81 21.96 21.98 10.50
CA LYS A 81 23.00 21.27 9.77
C LYS A 81 23.51 20.07 10.57
N LYS A 82 23.90 20.28 11.84
CA LYS A 82 24.43 19.22 12.70
C LYS A 82 23.45 18.06 12.86
N VAL A 83 22.19 18.32 13.22
CA VAL A 83 21.18 17.25 13.41
C VAL A 83 20.79 16.56 12.11
N TYR A 84 20.94 17.25 10.98
CA TYR A 84 20.84 16.61 9.67
C TYR A 84 22.01 15.65 9.43
N GLU A 85 23.25 16.14 9.48
CA GLU A 85 24.45 15.36 9.18
C GLU A 85 24.59 14.12 10.07
N THR A 86 24.09 14.20 11.31
CA THR A 86 24.15 13.13 12.30
C THR A 86 22.94 12.18 12.29
N GLY A 87 21.94 12.45 11.46
CA GLY A 87 20.78 11.57 11.26
C GLY A 87 19.67 11.69 12.30
N PHE A 88 19.72 12.69 13.21
CA PHE A 88 18.63 12.96 14.15
C PHE A 88 17.38 13.49 13.44
N LEU A 89 17.53 14.44 12.53
CA LEU A 89 16.38 15.00 11.79
C LEU A 89 16.63 14.96 10.30
N VAL A 90 15.56 14.80 9.54
CA VAL A 90 15.54 14.99 8.10
C VAL A 90 14.67 16.19 7.77
N GLY A 91 14.95 16.84 6.65
CA GLY A 91 13.99 17.74 6.03
C GLY A 91 12.89 16.96 5.33
N TYR A 92 11.92 17.70 4.82
CA TYR A 92 10.82 17.17 4.04
C TYR A 92 11.25 16.95 2.57
N PRO A 93 10.55 16.09 1.81
CA PRO A 93 10.90 15.81 0.41
C PRO A 93 10.89 17.03 -0.53
N ASP A 94 10.23 18.13 -0.12
CA ASP A 94 10.21 19.42 -0.82
C ASP A 94 11.49 20.27 -0.62
N GLY A 95 12.51 19.71 0.04
CA GLY A 95 13.77 20.40 0.31
C GLY A 95 13.70 21.43 1.44
N ARG A 96 12.63 21.43 2.25
CA ARG A 96 12.45 22.33 3.39
C ARG A 96 12.72 21.64 4.72
N PHE A 97 13.18 22.38 5.71
CA PHE A 97 13.30 21.93 7.10
C PHE A 97 12.08 22.29 7.94
N ARG A 98 11.38 23.38 7.60
CA ARG A 98 10.27 23.99 8.34
C ARG A 98 10.66 24.37 9.77
N PRO A 99 11.61 25.31 9.95
CA PRO A 99 12.20 25.62 11.27
C PRO A 99 11.18 26.12 12.30
N ASN A 100 10.13 26.80 11.86
CA ASN A 100 9.11 27.42 12.74
C ASN A 100 7.92 26.50 13.06
N ASP A 101 7.79 25.38 12.35
CA ASP A 101 6.74 24.40 12.61
C ASP A 101 6.98 23.73 13.96
N ARG A 102 5.88 23.37 14.64
CA ARG A 102 5.96 22.63 15.90
C ARG A 102 6.31 21.18 15.62
N ILE A 103 7.27 20.64 16.38
CA ILE A 103 7.65 19.24 16.22
C ILE A 103 6.63 18.33 16.92
N ALA A 104 6.14 17.31 16.22
CA ALA A 104 5.25 16.33 16.82
C ALA A 104 5.99 15.46 17.84
N ARG A 105 5.29 15.01 18.90
CA ARG A 105 5.89 14.16 19.94
C ARG A 105 6.45 12.85 19.38
N GLY A 106 5.76 12.25 18.41
CA GLY A 106 6.24 11.05 17.70
C GLY A 106 7.55 11.31 16.96
N ASP A 107 7.69 12.47 16.31
CA ASP A 107 8.90 12.85 15.58
C ASP A 107 10.10 13.07 16.51
N VAL A 108 9.87 13.55 17.75
CA VAL A 108 10.92 13.61 18.77
C VAL A 108 11.47 12.22 19.06
N LEU A 109 10.61 11.21 19.26
CA LEU A 109 11.04 9.83 19.51
C LEU A 109 11.75 9.23 18.31
N VAL A 110 11.22 9.44 17.10
CA VAL A 110 11.86 9.01 15.84
C VAL A 110 13.26 9.60 15.72
N ALA A 111 13.39 10.91 15.97
CA ALA A 111 14.66 11.61 15.87
C ALA A 111 15.71 11.03 16.82
N MET A 112 15.32 10.80 18.08
CA MET A 112 16.21 10.25 19.09
C MET A 112 16.66 8.83 18.78
N VAL A 113 15.74 7.95 18.39
CA VAL A 113 16.05 6.55 18.05
C VAL A 113 16.97 6.46 16.84
N ASN A 114 16.72 7.28 15.81
CA ASN A 114 17.52 7.27 14.59
C ASN A 114 18.91 7.91 14.81
N GLY A 115 18.97 9.09 15.42
CA GLY A 115 20.23 9.82 15.62
C GLY A 115 21.23 9.05 16.47
N LEU A 116 20.76 8.40 17.54
CA LEU A 116 21.59 7.59 18.43
C LEU A 116 21.69 6.11 18.02
N GLU A 117 21.09 5.72 16.90
CA GLU A 117 21.09 4.35 16.37
C GLU A 117 20.64 3.30 17.39
N ILE A 118 19.67 3.65 18.24
CA ILE A 118 19.19 2.78 19.33
C ILE A 118 18.67 1.44 18.76
N ALA A 119 18.14 1.47 17.53
CA ALA A 119 17.71 0.28 16.78
C ALA A 119 18.81 -0.78 16.58
N THR A 120 20.10 -0.43 16.72
CA THR A 120 21.22 -1.38 16.67
C THR A 120 21.33 -2.24 17.94
N LYS A 121 20.81 -1.74 19.07
CA LYS A 121 20.89 -2.39 20.39
C LYS A 121 19.53 -2.86 20.91
N VAL A 122 18.45 -2.17 20.54
CA VAL A 122 17.09 -2.43 21.00
C VAL A 122 16.23 -2.71 19.79
N LYS A 123 15.65 -3.91 19.74
CA LYS A 123 14.72 -4.32 18.70
C LYS A 123 13.33 -3.72 18.98
N PRO A 124 12.48 -3.51 17.95
CA PRO A 124 11.12 -3.02 18.12
C PRO A 124 10.17 -4.09 18.69
N ASP A 125 10.56 -4.80 19.75
CA ASP A 125 9.85 -5.98 20.28
C ASP A 125 8.45 -5.64 20.80
N LEU A 126 8.24 -4.39 21.25
CA LEU A 126 6.94 -3.89 21.69
C LEU A 126 6.05 -3.40 20.54
N LEU A 127 6.45 -3.55 19.26
CA LEU A 127 5.68 -3.04 18.11
C LEU A 127 4.25 -3.57 18.08
N SER A 128 4.07 -4.88 18.29
CA SER A 128 2.76 -5.52 18.36
C SER A 128 2.02 -5.23 19.66
N ALA A 129 2.74 -4.82 20.70
CA ALA A 129 2.22 -4.46 22.02
C ALA A 129 1.84 -2.97 22.16
N LEU A 130 2.18 -2.13 21.17
CA LEU A 130 1.87 -0.70 21.21
C LEU A 130 0.39 -0.40 21.46
N PRO A 131 -0.60 -1.10 20.84
CA PRO A 131 -2.02 -0.89 21.13
C PRO A 131 -2.46 -1.20 22.57
N GLN A 132 -1.72 -2.06 23.27
CA GLN A 132 -1.96 -2.44 24.67
C GLN A 132 -1.28 -1.45 25.64
N ILE A 133 -0.20 -0.81 25.17
CA ILE A 133 0.54 0.19 25.93
C ILE A 133 -0.13 1.56 25.80
N TYR A 134 -0.49 1.96 24.58
CA TYR A 134 -1.08 3.26 24.24
C TYR A 134 -2.47 3.11 23.61
N GLN A 135 -3.48 3.74 24.22
CA GLN A 135 -4.86 3.80 23.73
C GLN A 135 -4.95 4.50 22.36
N ASP A 136 -4.04 5.43 22.08
CA ASP A 136 -3.95 6.16 20.83
C ASP A 136 -2.84 5.63 19.90
N ALA A 137 -2.41 4.38 20.08
CA ALA A 137 -1.41 3.75 19.21
C ALA A 137 -1.79 3.77 17.72
N ALA A 138 -3.10 3.78 17.42
CA ALA A 138 -3.61 3.91 16.05
C ALA A 138 -3.24 5.26 15.39
N LYS A 139 -2.95 6.30 16.18
CA LYS A 139 -2.52 7.62 15.69
C LYS A 139 -1.01 7.69 15.42
N ILE A 140 -0.24 6.66 15.75
CA ILE A 140 1.20 6.62 15.48
C ILE A 140 1.41 6.48 13.96
N PRO A 141 2.06 7.45 13.30
CA PRO A 141 2.33 7.34 11.87
C PRO A 141 3.11 6.07 11.53
N ALA A 142 2.83 5.46 10.39
CA ALA A 142 3.44 4.17 10.01
C ALA A 142 4.98 4.22 10.06
N TYR A 143 5.58 5.31 9.56
CA TYR A 143 7.04 5.53 9.59
C TYR A 143 7.62 5.61 11.01
N ALA A 144 6.81 5.89 12.03
CA ALA A 144 7.25 6.10 13.40
C ALA A 144 7.04 4.88 14.30
N LYS A 145 6.28 3.86 13.87
CA LYS A 145 5.87 2.75 14.74
C LYS A 145 7.05 1.96 15.30
N ASN A 146 8.04 1.64 14.46
CA ASN A 146 9.23 0.92 14.90
C ASN A 146 10.03 1.74 15.93
N GLN A 147 10.23 3.02 15.66
CA GLN A 147 10.97 3.92 16.53
C GLN A 147 10.24 4.14 17.85
N VAL A 148 8.92 4.30 17.83
CA VAL A 148 8.13 4.39 19.06
C VAL A 148 8.25 3.10 19.87
N ALA A 149 8.13 1.92 19.24
CA ALA A 149 8.32 0.64 19.93
C ALA A 149 9.71 0.51 20.57
N ILE A 150 10.76 0.92 19.85
CA ILE A 150 12.13 0.93 20.35
C ILE A 150 12.27 1.92 21.51
N ALA A 151 11.75 3.14 21.37
CA ALA A 151 11.81 4.15 22.41
C ALA A 151 11.07 3.72 23.68
N THR A 152 9.90 3.09 23.53
CA THR A 152 9.17 2.49 24.64
C THR A 152 9.97 1.38 25.28
N SER A 153 10.56 0.47 24.49
CA SER A 153 11.37 -0.65 25.01
C SER A 153 12.62 -0.17 25.75
N ALA A 154 13.23 0.91 25.27
CA ALA A 154 14.39 1.55 25.87
C ALA A 154 14.03 2.42 27.10
N GLY A 155 12.76 2.50 27.50
CA GLY A 155 12.31 3.27 28.67
C GLY A 155 12.37 4.79 28.47
N LEU A 156 12.34 5.27 27.22
CA LEU A 156 12.51 6.69 26.89
C LEU A 156 11.22 7.50 26.99
N VAL A 157 10.07 6.82 27.00
CA VAL A 157 8.76 7.47 26.88
C VAL A 157 8.21 7.82 28.25
N ALA A 158 7.85 9.09 28.42
CA ALA A 158 6.94 9.54 29.45
C ALA A 158 5.63 10.00 28.81
N SER A 159 4.52 9.85 29.52
CA SER A 159 3.20 10.33 29.08
C SER A 159 2.46 10.95 30.26
N TYR A 160 2.08 12.22 30.09
CA TYR A 160 1.37 13.02 31.08
C TYR A 160 0.13 13.66 30.45
N PRO A 161 -0.99 13.80 31.19
CA PRO A 161 -1.23 13.24 32.53
C PRO A 161 -1.59 11.74 32.49
N ASN A 162 -1.96 11.23 31.33
CA ASN A 162 -2.38 9.84 31.15
C ASN A 162 -1.28 9.01 30.51
N ILE A 163 -0.71 8.07 31.28
CA ILE A 163 0.35 7.16 30.80
C ILE A 163 -0.09 6.24 29.64
N LYS A 164 -1.39 6.11 29.40
CA LYS A 164 -1.94 5.34 28.28
C LYS A 164 -2.11 6.15 27.00
N LEU A 165 -1.75 7.45 26.98
CA LEU A 165 -1.80 8.26 25.76
C LEU A 165 -0.39 8.71 25.36
N LEU A 166 0.05 8.29 24.18
CA LEU A 166 1.33 8.74 23.63
C LEU A 166 1.21 10.15 23.06
N ASN A 167 0.07 10.52 22.49
CA ASN A 167 -0.17 11.76 21.76
C ASN A 167 0.84 12.00 20.62
N PRO A 168 1.04 11.03 19.70
CA PRO A 168 2.15 11.04 18.74
C PRO A 168 2.11 12.19 17.73
N THR A 169 0.93 12.76 17.47
CA THR A 169 0.72 13.86 16.51
C THR A 169 0.60 15.23 17.16
N LEU A 170 0.54 15.31 18.50
CA LEU A 170 0.51 16.61 19.19
C LEU A 170 1.91 17.22 19.21
N ALA A 171 1.96 18.55 19.17
CA ALA A 171 3.20 19.29 19.33
C ALA A 171 3.85 18.95 20.69
N ALA A 172 5.12 18.57 20.66
CA ALA A 172 5.88 18.29 21.88
C ALA A 172 6.11 19.57 22.68
N THR A 173 5.90 19.51 23.99
CA THR A 173 6.21 20.61 24.90
C THR A 173 7.69 20.59 25.30
N ARG A 174 8.17 21.69 25.89
CA ARG A 174 9.52 21.76 26.45
C ARG A 174 9.74 20.70 27.53
N ALA A 175 8.72 20.42 28.35
CA ALA A 175 8.75 19.34 29.32
C ALA A 175 8.90 17.96 28.66
N ASP A 176 8.17 17.69 27.58
CA ASP A 176 8.26 16.41 26.86
C ASP A 176 9.67 16.15 26.33
N VAL A 177 10.23 17.14 25.64
CA VAL A 177 11.60 17.08 25.11
C VAL A 177 12.61 16.90 26.24
N THR A 178 12.44 17.63 27.35
CA THR A 178 13.32 17.54 28.54
C THR A 178 13.33 16.12 29.10
N VAL A 179 12.15 15.52 29.32
CA VAL A 179 12.07 14.18 29.92
C VAL A 179 12.64 13.12 28.98
N ILE A 180 12.36 13.19 27.67
CA ILE A 180 12.91 12.25 26.68
C ILE A 180 14.45 12.37 26.62
N VAL A 181 14.98 13.58 26.60
CA VAL A 181 16.44 13.83 26.63
C VAL A 181 17.07 13.30 27.92
N TYR A 182 16.44 13.53 29.07
CA TYR A 182 16.93 12.99 30.33
C TYR A 182 16.95 11.46 30.33
N GLN A 183 15.88 10.82 29.87
CA GLN A 183 15.81 9.36 29.78
C GLN A 183 16.87 8.78 28.83
N LEU A 184 17.26 9.51 27.80
CA LEU A 184 18.39 9.11 26.95
C LEU A 184 19.73 9.16 27.68
N LEU A 185 19.97 10.17 28.51
CA LEU A 185 21.18 10.21 29.35
C LEU A 185 21.19 9.04 30.33
N VAL A 186 20.03 8.69 30.92
CA VAL A 186 19.89 7.49 31.76
C VAL A 186 20.18 6.22 30.96
N TYR A 187 19.59 6.08 29.77
CA TYR A 187 19.81 4.94 28.87
C TYR A 187 21.28 4.77 28.47
N GLN A 188 22.03 5.87 28.33
CA GLN A 188 23.47 5.87 28.04
C GLN A 188 24.36 5.69 29.29
N GLY A 189 23.78 5.59 30.49
CA GLY A 189 24.53 5.51 31.74
C GLY A 189 25.20 6.82 32.17
N GLN A 190 24.72 7.96 31.65
CA GLN A 190 25.27 9.30 31.90
C GLN A 190 24.46 10.12 32.94
N ALA A 191 23.32 9.59 33.40
CA ALA A 191 22.51 10.22 34.43
C ALA A 191 21.83 9.16 35.32
N ASP A 192 21.62 9.50 36.59
CA ASP A 192 20.87 8.66 37.53
C ASP A 192 19.38 8.63 37.19
N LYS A 193 18.73 7.50 37.51
CA LYS A 193 17.28 7.36 37.35
C LYS A 193 16.53 8.31 38.29
N ILE A 194 15.62 9.09 37.74
CA ILE A 194 14.65 9.88 38.49
C ILE A 194 13.32 9.12 38.50
N ALA A 195 12.78 8.84 39.68
CA ALA A 195 11.48 8.20 39.82
C ALA A 195 10.36 9.13 39.32
N SER A 196 9.46 8.59 38.51
CA SER A 196 8.25 9.31 38.06
C SER A 196 7.16 8.31 37.68
N THR A 197 5.93 8.60 38.11
CA THR A 197 4.73 7.82 37.79
C THR A 197 4.29 7.98 36.33
N TYR A 198 4.86 8.95 35.61
CA TYR A 198 4.55 9.24 34.21
C TYR A 198 5.47 8.53 33.22
N LEU A 199 6.51 7.83 33.70
CA LEU A 199 7.37 7.01 32.86
C LEU A 199 6.63 5.73 32.45
N ILE A 200 6.70 5.42 31.16
CA ILE A 200 6.19 4.15 30.66
C ILE A 200 7.18 3.07 31.07
N VAL A 201 6.77 2.25 32.03
CA VAL A 201 7.50 1.03 32.37
C VAL A 201 7.25 0.05 31.24
N PRO A 202 8.28 -0.31 30.43
CA PRO A 202 8.12 -1.35 29.43
C PRO A 202 7.70 -2.62 30.18
N PRO A 203 6.76 -3.42 29.66
CA PRO A 203 6.48 -4.72 30.26
C PRO A 203 7.82 -5.46 30.35
N ALA A 204 8.30 -5.73 31.57
CA ALA A 204 9.49 -6.55 31.74
C ALA A 204 9.24 -7.83 30.95
N SER A 205 10.24 -8.30 30.19
CA SER A 205 10.26 -9.61 29.54
C SER A 205 9.41 -10.57 30.35
N ILE A 206 8.26 -10.98 29.79
CA ILE A 206 7.26 -11.75 30.52
C ILE A 206 8.01 -12.88 31.24
N PRO A 207 8.02 -12.91 32.58
CA PRO A 207 8.63 -14.03 33.28
C PRO A 207 7.89 -15.28 32.83
N ILE A 208 8.63 -16.28 32.34
CA ILE A 208 8.12 -17.64 32.29
C ILE A 208 7.71 -17.95 33.74
N PRO A 209 6.43 -18.24 34.03
CA PRO A 209 6.04 -18.53 35.39
C PRO A 209 6.73 -19.81 35.83
N THR A 210 7.52 -19.74 36.90
CA THR A 210 7.97 -20.92 37.64
C THR A 210 6.72 -21.61 38.16
N PRO A 211 6.55 -22.93 37.94
CA PRO A 211 5.32 -23.61 38.33
C PRO A 211 5.26 -23.76 39.85
N THR A 212 4.31 -23.09 40.49
CA THR A 212 3.78 -23.54 41.77
C THR A 212 3.03 -24.85 41.53
N PRO A 213 3.08 -25.86 42.43
CA PRO A 213 2.47 -27.15 42.18
C PRO A 213 0.94 -26.98 42.17
N ILE A 214 0.34 -27.07 40.99
CA ILE A 214 -1.09 -27.19 40.78
C ILE A 214 -1.34 -28.61 40.26
N PRO A 215 -2.43 -29.28 40.68
CA PRO A 215 -2.59 -30.72 40.53
C PRO A 215 -2.59 -31.11 39.05
N THR A 216 -1.87 -32.19 38.76
CA THR A 216 -1.90 -33.03 37.54
C THR A 216 -2.38 -32.35 36.24
N PRO A 217 -1.49 -32.01 35.29
CA PRO A 217 -1.88 -31.34 34.07
C PRO A 217 -2.63 -32.27 33.12
N ILE A 218 -3.74 -31.78 32.56
CA ILE A 218 -4.25 -32.22 31.27
C ILE A 218 -3.14 -31.89 30.23
N PRO A 219 -2.72 -32.84 29.39
CA PRO A 219 -1.57 -32.64 28.48
C PRO A 219 -1.80 -31.47 27.54
N THR A 220 -0.89 -30.48 27.56
CA THR A 220 -0.87 -29.38 26.58
C THR A 220 -0.41 -29.96 25.24
N PRO A 221 -1.17 -29.76 24.15
CA PRO A 221 -0.79 -30.33 22.87
C PRO A 221 0.51 -29.71 22.35
N THR A 222 1.41 -30.58 21.90
CA THR A 222 2.73 -30.22 21.36
C THR A 222 2.72 -30.39 19.84
N PRO A 223 3.40 -29.54 19.05
CA PRO A 223 3.43 -29.68 17.59
C PRO A 223 3.91 -31.07 17.15
N SER A 224 3.19 -31.70 16.23
CA SER A 224 3.41 -33.10 15.84
C SER A 224 4.29 -33.29 14.59
N GLY A 225 4.78 -32.19 14.00
CA GLY A 225 5.60 -32.19 12.78
C GLY A 225 5.21 -31.11 11.79
N THR A 226 5.71 -31.22 10.55
CA THR A 226 5.30 -30.38 9.42
C THR A 226 4.63 -31.21 8.33
N VAL A 227 3.74 -30.60 7.56
CA VAL A 227 3.02 -31.24 6.44
C VAL A 227 3.05 -30.34 5.21
N LYS A 228 3.22 -30.94 4.03
CA LYS A 228 3.05 -30.21 2.77
C LYS A 228 1.56 -30.14 2.44
N LEU A 229 1.06 -28.92 2.24
CA LEU A 229 -0.35 -28.66 1.99
C LEU A 229 -0.59 -28.23 0.54
N SER A 230 -1.80 -28.49 0.07
CA SER A 230 -2.26 -28.06 -1.25
C SER A 230 -3.71 -27.61 -1.16
N HIS A 231 -4.06 -26.57 -1.90
CA HIS A 231 -5.41 -26.05 -2.00
C HIS A 231 -5.63 -25.43 -3.38
N GLN A 232 -6.89 -25.19 -3.75
CA GLN A 232 -7.20 -24.45 -4.97
C GLN A 232 -6.76 -22.99 -4.82
N ARG A 233 -5.93 -22.54 -5.76
CA ARG A 233 -5.53 -21.14 -5.89
C ARG A 233 -6.30 -20.52 -7.04
N GLU A 234 -6.76 -19.30 -6.85
CA GLU A 234 -7.61 -18.61 -7.82
C GLU A 234 -7.52 -17.11 -7.60
N PHE A 235 -7.27 -16.35 -8.66
CA PHE A 235 -7.34 -14.89 -8.63
C PHE A 235 -8.80 -14.45 -8.75
N ARG A 236 -9.27 -13.65 -7.79
CA ARG A 236 -10.66 -13.22 -7.68
C ARG A 236 -10.68 -11.71 -7.51
N GLY A 237 -10.68 -11.01 -8.64
CA GLY A 237 -10.60 -9.56 -8.71
C GLY A 237 -11.93 -8.88 -9.00
N ALA A 238 -12.09 -7.64 -8.55
CA ALA A 238 -13.15 -6.75 -9.00
C ALA A 238 -12.57 -5.40 -9.40
N TRP A 239 -13.02 -4.85 -10.54
CA TRP A 239 -12.72 -3.47 -10.90
C TRP A 239 -13.61 -2.51 -10.10
N VAL A 240 -12.97 -1.49 -9.53
CA VAL A 240 -13.61 -0.34 -8.90
C VAL A 240 -13.23 0.90 -9.70
N SER A 241 -14.13 1.29 -10.60
CA SER A 241 -14.04 2.46 -11.46
C SER A 241 -14.36 3.73 -10.67
N THR A 242 -13.53 4.75 -10.88
CA THR A 242 -13.67 6.04 -10.20
C THR A 242 -14.05 7.16 -11.16
N VAL A 243 -13.74 6.98 -12.45
CA VAL A 243 -14.26 7.82 -13.53
C VAL A 243 -15.79 7.78 -13.54
N TRP A 244 -16.41 8.94 -13.75
CA TRP A 244 -17.86 9.14 -13.70
C TRP A 244 -18.53 8.69 -12.40
N ASN A 245 -17.77 8.50 -11.32
CA ASN A 245 -18.26 7.91 -10.07
C ASN A 245 -18.92 6.53 -10.30
N GLY A 246 -18.39 5.74 -11.25
CA GLY A 246 -19.02 4.49 -11.69
C GLY A 246 -19.19 3.43 -10.60
N ASP A 247 -18.22 3.31 -9.69
CA ASP A 247 -18.31 2.43 -8.52
C ASP A 247 -17.99 3.17 -7.21
N TRP A 248 -16.93 3.97 -7.19
CA TRP A 248 -16.51 4.71 -6.00
C TRP A 248 -15.75 6.01 -6.32
N PRO A 249 -15.93 7.09 -5.54
CA PRO A 249 -17.03 7.29 -4.60
C PRO A 249 -18.37 7.35 -5.35
N SER A 250 -19.48 7.12 -4.65
CA SER A 250 -20.82 7.06 -5.25
C SER A 250 -21.25 8.35 -5.97
N LYS A 251 -20.64 9.48 -5.57
CA LYS A 251 -20.74 10.79 -6.23
C LYS A 251 -19.59 11.68 -5.81
N THR A 252 -19.36 12.76 -6.56
CA THR A 252 -18.43 13.82 -6.16
C THR A 252 -18.91 14.58 -4.93
N GLY A 253 -17.98 15.13 -4.14
CA GLY A 253 -18.28 16.08 -3.07
C GLY A 253 -18.71 15.44 -1.74
N LEU A 254 -18.61 14.11 -1.63
CA LEU A 254 -18.74 13.41 -0.35
C LEU A 254 -17.66 13.86 0.64
N THR A 255 -18.00 13.86 1.93
CA THR A 255 -17.03 14.10 3.00
C THR A 255 -15.98 12.98 3.03
N ALA A 256 -14.79 13.26 3.56
CA ALA A 256 -13.75 12.25 3.72
C ALA A 256 -14.23 11.02 4.53
N ALA A 257 -15.11 11.21 5.51
CA ALA A 257 -15.69 10.12 6.29
C ALA A 257 -16.61 9.23 5.44
N GLN A 258 -17.47 9.82 4.60
CA GLN A 258 -18.36 9.07 3.70
C GLN A 258 -17.57 8.31 2.64
N GLN A 259 -16.56 8.95 2.03
CA GLN A 259 -15.71 8.27 1.04
C GLN A 259 -14.99 7.05 1.64
N LYS A 260 -14.43 7.18 2.87
CA LYS A 260 -13.83 6.07 3.62
C LYS A 260 -14.83 4.97 3.94
N ALA A 261 -16.05 5.33 4.35
CA ALA A 261 -17.09 4.38 4.68
C ALA A 261 -17.51 3.55 3.45
N GLU A 262 -17.76 4.20 2.31
CA GLU A 262 -18.11 3.53 1.06
C GLU A 262 -16.98 2.61 0.56
N LEU A 263 -15.73 3.07 0.62
CA LEU A 263 -14.59 2.25 0.21
C LEU A 263 -14.39 1.05 1.14
N LEU A 264 -14.58 1.25 2.45
CA LEU A 264 -14.53 0.16 3.43
C LEU A 264 -15.64 -0.85 3.20
N GLU A 265 -16.86 -0.40 2.87
CA GLU A 265 -17.99 -1.26 2.55
C GLU A 265 -17.66 -2.18 1.36
N ILE A 266 -17.17 -1.62 0.25
CA ILE A 266 -16.69 -2.38 -0.91
C ILE A 266 -15.66 -3.44 -0.50
N ILE A 267 -14.65 -3.04 0.27
CA ILE A 267 -13.58 -3.95 0.71
C ILE A 267 -14.13 -5.07 1.61
N THR A 268 -15.06 -4.76 2.52
CA THR A 268 -15.69 -5.75 3.39
C THR A 268 -16.60 -6.71 2.62
N GLN A 269 -17.28 -6.22 1.58
CA GLN A 269 -18.08 -7.08 0.71
C GLN A 269 -17.20 -8.04 -0.09
N LEU A 270 -16.09 -7.56 -0.67
CA LEU A 270 -15.10 -8.43 -1.32
C LEU A 270 -14.59 -9.52 -0.36
N GLN A 271 -14.26 -9.15 0.88
CA GLN A 271 -13.86 -10.12 1.90
C GLN A 271 -14.95 -11.16 2.17
N ALA A 272 -16.21 -10.73 2.35
CA ALA A 272 -17.34 -11.62 2.63
C ALA A 272 -17.64 -12.60 1.48
N LEU A 273 -17.27 -12.23 0.25
CA LEU A 273 -17.43 -13.03 -0.96
C LEU A 273 -16.17 -13.82 -1.34
N ASN A 274 -15.15 -13.86 -0.47
CA ASN A 274 -13.85 -14.50 -0.70
C ASN A 274 -13.13 -14.02 -1.98
N PHE A 275 -13.31 -12.75 -2.36
CA PHE A 275 -12.45 -12.08 -3.33
C PHE A 275 -11.11 -11.75 -2.67
N ASN A 276 -10.05 -11.72 -3.48
CA ASN A 276 -8.68 -11.52 -2.99
C ASN A 276 -7.91 -10.41 -3.71
N ALA A 277 -8.55 -9.67 -4.62
CA ALA A 277 -7.97 -8.48 -5.23
C ALA A 277 -9.01 -7.36 -5.49
N LEU A 278 -8.62 -6.12 -5.15
CA LEU A 278 -9.29 -4.87 -5.49
C LEU A 278 -8.49 -4.16 -6.59
N ILE A 279 -9.09 -3.97 -7.76
CA ILE A 279 -8.47 -3.21 -8.86
C ILE A 279 -9.06 -1.80 -8.88
N LEU A 280 -8.40 -0.89 -8.16
CA LEU A 280 -8.90 0.47 -7.89
C LEU A 280 -8.36 1.47 -8.90
N GLN A 281 -9.25 2.19 -9.60
CA GLN A 281 -8.83 3.24 -10.53
C GLN A 281 -8.29 4.46 -9.78
N VAL A 282 -6.96 4.63 -9.78
CA VAL A 282 -6.29 5.72 -9.06
C VAL A 282 -5.94 6.91 -9.97
N ARG A 283 -5.95 6.70 -11.29
CA ARG A 283 -5.73 7.73 -12.32
C ARG A 283 -6.72 7.57 -13.47
N PRO A 284 -7.92 8.16 -13.39
CA PRO A 284 -8.95 8.04 -14.43
C PRO A 284 -8.70 8.94 -15.65
N GLU A 285 -8.22 10.18 -15.48
CA GLU A 285 -8.13 11.14 -16.59
C GLU A 285 -7.05 12.23 -16.41
N GLY A 286 -5.79 11.84 -16.21
CA GLY A 286 -4.71 12.81 -16.00
C GLY A 286 -4.72 13.46 -14.60
N ASP A 287 -5.36 12.81 -13.64
CA ASP A 287 -5.56 13.25 -12.27
C ASP A 287 -5.34 12.10 -11.26
N ALA A 288 -5.33 12.39 -9.96
CA ALA A 288 -4.97 11.43 -8.93
C ALA A 288 -6.04 11.31 -7.83
N LEU A 289 -6.38 10.07 -7.47
CA LEU A 289 -7.14 9.74 -6.25
C LEU A 289 -6.22 9.42 -5.06
N TYR A 290 -5.05 10.06 -5.04
CA TYR A 290 -4.00 9.94 -4.04
C TYR A 290 -3.18 11.22 -4.03
N ASN A 291 -2.41 11.46 -2.97
CA ASN A 291 -1.60 12.66 -2.88
C ASN A 291 -0.46 12.59 -3.90
N SER A 292 -0.47 13.49 -4.88
CA SER A 292 0.51 13.54 -5.98
C SER A 292 1.05 14.95 -6.17
N LEU A 293 2.36 15.05 -6.40
CA LEU A 293 3.00 16.28 -6.88
C LEU A 293 3.04 16.34 -8.41
N LEU A 294 2.77 15.22 -9.08
CA LEU A 294 2.83 15.10 -10.52
C LEU A 294 1.47 15.37 -11.14
N GLU A 295 0.36 14.88 -10.57
CA GLU A 295 -0.99 15.08 -11.09
C GLU A 295 -1.86 15.88 -10.11
N PRO A 296 -2.84 16.67 -10.58
CA PRO A 296 -3.80 17.31 -9.69
C PRO A 296 -4.72 16.26 -9.04
N TRP A 297 -5.30 16.59 -7.89
CA TRP A 297 -6.37 15.78 -7.30
C TRP A 297 -7.55 15.61 -8.25
N SER A 298 -8.14 14.41 -8.25
CA SER A 298 -9.25 14.09 -9.11
C SER A 298 -10.53 14.83 -8.73
N ALA A 299 -11.23 15.35 -9.75
CA ALA A 299 -12.55 15.94 -9.56
C ALA A 299 -13.59 14.89 -9.11
N TRP A 300 -13.36 13.59 -9.39
CA TRP A 300 -14.26 12.51 -9.00
C TRP A 300 -14.41 12.36 -7.48
N LEU A 301 -13.47 12.90 -6.69
CA LEU A 301 -13.56 12.95 -5.23
C LEU A 301 -14.41 14.13 -4.73
N THR A 302 -14.11 15.35 -5.19
CA THR A 302 -14.60 16.59 -4.55
C THR A 302 -15.55 17.42 -5.42
N GLY A 303 -15.65 17.09 -6.70
CA GLY A 303 -16.31 17.90 -7.72
C GLY A 303 -15.42 18.99 -8.30
N THR A 304 -14.18 19.13 -7.82
CA THR A 304 -13.24 20.16 -8.28
C THR A 304 -11.84 19.58 -8.43
N GLN A 305 -11.31 19.56 -9.66
CA GLN A 305 -9.96 19.09 -9.93
C GLN A 305 -8.94 19.95 -9.16
N GLY A 306 -7.90 19.32 -8.61
CA GLY A 306 -6.87 19.96 -7.79
C GLY A 306 -7.23 20.12 -6.32
N LYS A 307 -8.48 19.87 -5.91
CA LYS A 307 -8.91 19.94 -4.50
C LYS A 307 -8.83 18.56 -3.83
N ALA A 308 -8.05 18.47 -2.76
CA ALA A 308 -7.96 17.28 -1.91
C ALA A 308 -9.27 17.03 -1.13
N PRO A 309 -9.55 15.79 -0.70
CA PRO A 309 -10.63 15.52 0.25
C PRO A 309 -10.46 16.30 1.56
N GLU A 310 -11.58 16.69 2.19
CA GLU A 310 -11.57 17.40 3.47
C GLU A 310 -12.49 16.74 4.51
N PRO A 311 -12.05 16.57 5.79
CA PRO A 311 -10.67 16.69 6.24
C PRO A 311 -9.69 15.80 5.46
N PHE A 312 -8.44 16.26 5.31
CA PHE A 312 -7.45 15.54 4.52
C PHE A 312 -7.33 14.05 4.84
N TYR A 313 -7.33 13.23 3.79
CA TYR A 313 -6.81 11.88 3.79
C TYR A 313 -6.35 11.48 2.38
N ASP A 314 -5.48 10.48 2.30
CA ASP A 314 -5.09 9.86 1.04
C ASP A 314 -5.93 8.59 0.79
N PRO A 315 -6.78 8.55 -0.25
CA PRO A 315 -7.64 7.39 -0.48
C PRO A 315 -6.91 6.10 -0.88
N LEU A 316 -5.81 6.19 -1.62
CA LEU A 316 -5.03 5.01 -1.98
C LEU A 316 -4.34 4.41 -0.76
N GLU A 317 -3.79 5.25 0.13
CA GLU A 317 -3.21 4.79 1.40
C GLU A 317 -4.26 4.08 2.26
N PHE A 318 -5.47 4.65 2.35
CA PHE A 318 -6.59 4.04 3.07
C PHE A 318 -7.00 2.69 2.46
N ALA A 319 -7.14 2.60 1.14
CA ALA A 319 -7.51 1.37 0.44
C ALA A 319 -6.52 0.23 0.72
N ILE A 320 -5.22 0.53 0.63
CA ILE A 320 -4.13 -0.42 0.90
C ILE A 320 -4.22 -0.93 2.33
N ALA A 321 -4.32 -0.01 3.31
CA ALA A 321 -4.38 -0.38 4.71
C ALA A 321 -5.58 -1.29 5.03
N GLU A 322 -6.76 -0.99 4.50
CA GLU A 322 -7.98 -1.77 4.76
C GLU A 322 -8.02 -3.10 4.01
N CYS A 323 -7.53 -3.16 2.76
CA CYS A 323 -7.42 -4.40 1.99
C CYS A 323 -6.40 -5.36 2.62
N HIS A 324 -5.23 -4.85 3.03
CA HIS A 324 -4.16 -5.68 3.59
C HIS A 324 -4.53 -6.32 4.93
N LYS A 325 -5.33 -5.63 5.76
CA LYS A 325 -5.94 -6.22 6.98
C LYS A 325 -6.82 -7.43 6.68
N ARG A 326 -7.29 -7.58 5.44
CA ARG A 326 -8.23 -8.60 4.98
C ARG A 326 -7.63 -9.56 3.96
N ASN A 327 -6.31 -9.49 3.74
CA ASN A 327 -5.61 -10.27 2.72
C ASN A 327 -6.21 -10.08 1.32
N ILE A 328 -6.57 -8.84 0.98
CA ILE A 328 -6.95 -8.43 -0.37
C ILE A 328 -5.77 -7.66 -0.97
N GLU A 329 -5.36 -8.04 -2.17
CA GLU A 329 -4.35 -7.32 -2.95
C GLU A 329 -4.94 -6.01 -3.51
N VAL A 330 -4.17 -4.92 -3.49
CA VAL A 330 -4.52 -3.65 -4.16
C VAL A 330 -3.73 -3.51 -5.44
N HIS A 331 -4.45 -3.54 -6.55
CA HIS A 331 -3.93 -3.30 -7.88
C HIS A 331 -4.29 -1.86 -8.27
N ALA A 332 -3.30 -0.96 -8.25
CA ALA A 332 -3.51 0.44 -8.62
C ALA A 332 -3.70 0.55 -10.13
N TRP A 333 -4.90 0.93 -10.55
CA TRP A 333 -5.31 1.02 -11.96
C TRP A 333 -5.13 2.44 -12.50
N PHE A 334 -4.39 2.54 -13.61
CA PHE A 334 -4.13 3.77 -14.34
C PHE A 334 -4.69 3.67 -15.75
N ASN A 335 -5.37 4.73 -16.18
CA ASN A 335 -5.41 5.07 -17.59
C ASN A 335 -4.13 5.85 -17.92
N PRO A 336 -3.30 5.47 -18.90
CA PRO A 336 -2.02 6.14 -19.16
C PRO A 336 -2.15 7.45 -19.96
N TYR A 337 -3.04 7.53 -20.96
CA TYR A 337 -3.01 8.60 -21.97
C TYR A 337 -4.29 9.45 -22.05
N ARG A 338 -5.40 9.05 -21.42
CA ARG A 338 -6.57 9.91 -21.32
C ARG A 338 -6.22 11.14 -20.48
N ALA A 339 -6.37 12.32 -21.07
CA ALA A 339 -6.17 13.60 -20.39
C ALA A 339 -7.49 14.18 -19.86
N LYS A 340 -8.62 13.88 -20.50
CA LYS A 340 -9.95 14.30 -20.02
C LYS A 340 -11.06 13.51 -20.68
N THR A 341 -12.07 13.14 -19.90
CA THR A 341 -13.27 12.40 -20.36
C THR A 341 -14.29 13.27 -21.06
N SER A 342 -14.28 14.58 -20.83
CA SER A 342 -15.19 15.54 -21.46
C SER A 342 -14.52 16.90 -21.66
N THR A 343 -14.61 17.45 -22.88
CA THR A 343 -14.24 18.84 -23.17
C THR A 343 -15.25 19.83 -22.61
N GLN A 344 -16.46 19.36 -22.33
CA GLN A 344 -17.48 20.11 -21.59
C GLN A 344 -17.21 19.94 -20.08
N GLY A 345 -16.98 21.05 -19.36
CA GLY A 345 -16.77 21.05 -17.91
C GLY A 345 -15.72 22.06 -17.46
N ALA A 346 -15.41 22.05 -16.17
CA ALA A 346 -14.41 22.96 -15.59
C ALA A 346 -13.03 22.77 -16.28
N PRO A 347 -12.25 23.85 -16.48
CA PRO A 347 -10.92 23.76 -17.07
C PRO A 347 -9.98 22.93 -16.18
N ASN A 348 -8.99 22.29 -16.80
CA ASN A 348 -7.95 21.59 -16.05
C ASN A 348 -7.09 22.60 -15.26
N VAL A 349 -6.52 22.14 -14.14
CA VAL A 349 -5.66 22.97 -13.27
C VAL A 349 -4.23 22.42 -13.22
N ARG A 350 -3.25 23.28 -12.94
CA ARG A 350 -1.87 22.83 -12.72
C ARG A 350 -1.82 21.80 -11.57
N PRO A 351 -0.97 20.76 -11.64
CA PRO A 351 0.08 20.51 -12.65
C PRO A 351 -0.36 19.66 -13.87
N HIS A 352 -1.65 19.60 -14.23
CA HIS A 352 -2.17 18.75 -15.32
C HIS A 352 -1.46 18.99 -16.67
N ILE A 353 -1.19 17.92 -17.42
CA ILE A 353 -0.42 18.01 -18.68
C ILE A 353 -1.09 18.87 -19.76
N ALA A 354 -2.44 18.85 -19.85
CA ALA A 354 -3.17 19.74 -20.75
C ALA A 354 -3.00 21.24 -20.43
N VAL A 355 -2.48 21.57 -19.24
CA VAL A 355 -2.19 22.96 -18.82
C VAL A 355 -0.70 23.26 -18.93
N THR A 356 0.17 22.32 -18.57
CA THR A 356 1.63 22.55 -18.60
C THR A 356 2.24 22.35 -19.99
N ASN A 357 1.61 21.50 -20.82
CA ASN A 357 2.05 21.09 -22.14
C ASN A 357 0.84 20.91 -23.08
N PRO A 358 0.06 21.96 -23.34
CA PRO A 358 -1.12 21.87 -24.20
C PRO A 358 -0.79 21.39 -25.63
N GLU A 359 0.44 21.60 -26.10
CA GLU A 359 0.91 21.22 -27.44
C GLU A 359 0.99 19.71 -27.68
N VAL A 360 0.92 18.89 -26.63
CA VAL A 360 0.98 17.41 -26.70
C VAL A 360 -0.34 16.73 -26.36
N VAL A 361 -1.42 17.52 -26.20
CA VAL A 361 -2.75 17.05 -25.86
C VAL A 361 -3.73 17.45 -26.94
N TYR A 362 -4.43 16.47 -27.50
CA TYR A 362 -5.34 16.69 -28.62
C TYR A 362 -6.79 16.42 -28.22
N GLN A 363 -7.68 17.21 -28.80
CA GLN A 363 -9.11 16.93 -28.72
C GLN A 363 -9.45 15.73 -29.63
N TRP A 364 -10.08 14.71 -29.05
CA TRP A 364 -10.57 13.55 -29.75
C TRP A 364 -12.06 13.37 -29.48
N GLY A 365 -12.90 13.86 -30.40
CA GLY A 365 -14.34 13.96 -30.16
C GLY A 365 -14.64 14.92 -28.99
N ASN A 366 -15.30 14.41 -27.96
CA ASN A 366 -15.54 15.15 -26.71
C ASN A 366 -14.44 14.90 -25.65
N GLN A 367 -13.33 14.24 -25.97
CA GLN A 367 -12.28 13.92 -25.00
C GLN A 367 -11.00 14.69 -25.26
N LEU A 368 -10.10 14.72 -24.27
CA LEU A 368 -8.71 15.11 -24.47
C LEU A 368 -7.80 13.88 -24.32
N TRP A 369 -6.85 13.73 -25.23
CA TRP A 369 -5.93 12.60 -25.27
C TRP A 369 -4.50 13.07 -25.43
N MET A 370 -3.58 12.44 -24.69
CA MET A 370 -2.13 12.73 -24.78
C MET A 370 -1.53 11.98 -25.96
N ASP A 371 -0.59 12.58 -26.70
CA ASP A 371 0.13 11.92 -27.80
C ASP A 371 1.13 10.86 -27.27
N PRO A 372 0.89 9.55 -27.47
CA PRO A 372 1.77 8.51 -26.96
C PRO A 372 3.17 8.50 -27.61
N GLY A 373 3.34 9.16 -28.75
CA GLY A 373 4.61 9.26 -29.48
C GLY A 373 5.55 10.34 -28.96
N ILE A 374 5.12 11.21 -28.06
CA ILE A 374 5.95 12.31 -27.56
C ILE A 374 6.64 11.92 -26.25
N LYS A 375 7.95 12.14 -26.19
CA LYS A 375 8.80 11.79 -25.03
C LYS A 375 8.27 12.36 -23.70
N ILE A 376 7.79 13.61 -23.68
CA ILE A 376 7.28 14.22 -22.43
C ILE A 376 6.02 13.51 -21.91
N VAL A 377 5.15 13.02 -22.81
CA VAL A 377 3.96 12.23 -22.45
C VAL A 377 4.39 10.87 -21.90
N GLN A 378 5.31 10.19 -22.58
CA GLN A 378 5.87 8.91 -22.14
C GLN A 378 6.54 9.03 -20.76
N ASP A 379 7.36 10.07 -20.56
CA ASP A 379 8.02 10.35 -19.28
C ASP A 379 7.02 10.68 -18.19
N ARG A 380 5.98 11.48 -18.48
CA ARG A 380 4.92 11.81 -17.51
C ARG A 380 4.18 10.56 -17.07
N ALA A 381 3.68 9.76 -18.01
CA ALA A 381 2.94 8.53 -17.70
C ALA A 381 3.81 7.54 -16.90
N TYR A 382 5.08 7.36 -17.29
CA TYR A 382 6.03 6.53 -16.55
C TYR A 382 6.28 7.05 -15.14
N ASN A 383 6.61 8.33 -14.99
CA ASN A 383 6.96 8.92 -13.70
C ASN A 383 5.79 8.90 -12.71
N VAL A 384 4.56 9.12 -13.18
CA VAL A 384 3.34 9.06 -12.35
C VAL A 384 3.12 7.65 -11.81
N ILE A 385 3.24 6.62 -12.67
CA ILE A 385 3.06 5.23 -12.24
C ILE A 385 4.17 4.80 -11.29
N ILE A 386 5.44 5.09 -11.60
CA ILE A 386 6.57 4.70 -10.76
C ILE A 386 6.60 5.47 -9.43
N ASP A 387 6.11 6.70 -9.38
CA ASP A 387 5.94 7.43 -8.11
C ASP A 387 4.99 6.67 -7.16
N VAL A 388 3.89 6.12 -7.67
CA VAL A 388 3.00 5.27 -6.86
C VAL A 388 3.70 4.01 -6.40
N VAL A 389 4.44 3.33 -7.29
CA VAL A 389 5.24 2.15 -6.91
C VAL A 389 6.20 2.50 -5.79
N ARG A 390 6.90 3.64 -5.83
CA ARG A 390 7.85 4.03 -4.76
C ARG A 390 7.14 4.26 -3.43
N ARG A 391 6.10 5.08 -3.42
CA ARG A 391 5.52 5.64 -2.18
C ARG A 391 4.49 4.75 -1.51
N TYR A 392 3.74 3.96 -2.27
CA TYR A 392 2.63 3.16 -1.73
C TYR A 392 2.96 1.68 -1.71
N ASP A 393 2.36 0.96 -0.77
CA ASP A 393 2.50 -0.49 -0.63
C ASP A 393 1.47 -1.26 -1.48
N VAL A 394 1.41 -0.93 -2.77
CA VAL A 394 0.55 -1.62 -3.73
C VAL A 394 1.07 -3.03 -4.03
N ASP A 395 0.17 -3.95 -4.35
CA ASP A 395 0.51 -5.32 -4.76
C ASP A 395 0.74 -5.41 -6.27
N ALA A 396 0.09 -4.55 -7.06
CA ALA A 396 0.27 -4.48 -8.49
C ALA A 396 0.02 -3.09 -9.08
N ILE A 397 0.56 -2.87 -10.28
CA ILE A 397 0.13 -1.85 -11.23
C ILE A 397 -0.75 -2.51 -12.29
N HIS A 398 -1.88 -1.87 -12.59
CA HIS A 398 -2.84 -2.32 -13.59
C HIS A 398 -3.06 -1.24 -14.65
N LEU A 399 -3.00 -1.60 -15.93
CA LEU A 399 -3.50 -0.77 -17.03
C LEU A 399 -4.74 -1.42 -17.63
N ASP A 400 -5.69 -0.62 -18.09
CA ASP A 400 -6.84 -1.07 -18.87
C ASP A 400 -6.53 -1.09 -20.38
N ASP A 401 -7.56 -0.96 -21.21
CA ASP A 401 -7.53 -1.12 -22.67
C ASP A 401 -7.26 0.19 -23.43
N TYR A 402 -7.11 1.33 -22.74
CA TYR A 402 -6.94 2.64 -23.39
C TYR A 402 -5.47 2.98 -23.65
N PHE A 403 -5.05 2.74 -24.90
CA PHE A 403 -3.74 3.15 -25.42
C PHE A 403 -3.88 4.39 -26.33
N TYR A 404 -3.95 4.20 -27.64
CA TYR A 404 -4.59 5.19 -28.50
C TYR A 404 -6.11 5.17 -28.29
N PRO A 405 -6.82 6.28 -28.54
CA PRO A 405 -8.25 6.33 -28.30
C PRO A 405 -9.02 5.47 -29.31
N TYR A 406 -10.21 5.04 -28.92
CA TYR A 406 -11.14 4.37 -29.84
C TYR A 406 -11.40 5.23 -31.08
N PRO A 407 -11.44 4.63 -32.29
CA PRO A 407 -11.49 5.38 -33.54
C PRO A 407 -12.80 6.18 -33.68
N ILE A 408 -12.69 7.36 -34.28
CA ILE A 408 -13.83 8.12 -34.81
C ILE A 408 -13.81 7.94 -36.32
N GLU A 409 -14.95 7.54 -36.89
CA GLU A 409 -15.07 7.31 -38.33
C GLU A 409 -14.58 8.52 -39.13
N GLY A 410 -13.75 8.25 -40.15
CA GLY A 410 -13.16 9.27 -41.02
C GLY A 410 -12.08 10.15 -40.38
N LYS A 411 -11.66 9.89 -39.14
CA LYS A 411 -10.61 10.67 -38.46
C LYS A 411 -9.37 9.83 -38.14
N SER A 412 -8.19 10.40 -38.39
CA SER A 412 -6.92 9.89 -37.87
C SER A 412 -6.55 10.64 -36.59
N PHE A 413 -5.89 9.95 -35.65
CA PHE A 413 -5.32 10.60 -34.48
C PHE A 413 -4.30 11.67 -34.91
N PRO A 414 -4.32 12.90 -34.35
CA PRO A 414 -3.57 14.03 -34.89
C PRO A 414 -2.10 14.08 -34.42
N ASP A 415 -1.36 12.98 -34.63
CA ASP A 415 0.07 12.85 -34.30
C ASP A 415 1.00 13.03 -35.52
N ASP A 416 0.50 13.58 -36.64
CA ASP A 416 1.25 13.75 -37.89
C ASP A 416 2.54 14.54 -37.70
N LYS A 417 2.51 15.58 -36.86
CA LYS A 417 3.70 16.39 -36.54
C LYS A 417 4.75 15.57 -35.81
N THR A 418 4.33 14.76 -34.84
CA THR A 418 5.21 13.89 -34.05
C THR A 418 5.82 12.80 -34.93
N TYR A 419 5.00 12.19 -35.79
CA TYR A 419 5.45 11.17 -36.73
C TYR A 419 6.41 11.75 -37.79
N ALA A 420 6.13 12.94 -38.34
CA ALA A 420 7.03 13.61 -39.28
C ALA A 420 8.40 13.89 -38.66
N ALA A 421 8.44 14.34 -37.39
CA ALA A 421 9.69 14.52 -36.66
C ALA A 421 10.46 13.20 -36.47
N TYR A 422 9.76 12.11 -36.16
CA TYR A 422 10.36 10.77 -36.11
C TYR A 422 10.97 10.35 -37.46
N LYS A 423 10.25 10.55 -38.57
CA LYS A 423 10.75 10.23 -39.92
C LYS A 423 11.96 11.09 -40.29
N ALA A 424 11.93 12.39 -39.98
CA ALA A 424 13.04 13.31 -40.22
C ALA A 424 14.30 12.93 -39.41
N ALA A 425 14.13 12.35 -38.23
CA ALA A 425 15.21 11.80 -37.40
C ALA A 425 15.71 10.42 -37.87
N GLY A 426 15.31 9.94 -39.06
CA GLY A 426 15.75 8.65 -39.62
C GLY A 426 14.87 7.46 -39.22
N GLY A 427 13.69 7.69 -38.65
CA GLY A 427 12.75 6.65 -38.26
C GLY A 427 12.30 5.75 -39.42
N GLY A 428 12.45 4.44 -39.29
CA GLY A 428 12.15 3.46 -40.35
C GLY A 428 10.71 2.93 -40.39
N LEU A 429 9.98 2.99 -39.28
CA LEU A 429 8.64 2.40 -39.18
C LEU A 429 7.60 3.19 -39.99
N ASN A 430 6.57 2.50 -40.49
CA ASN A 430 5.35 3.16 -40.98
C ASN A 430 4.53 3.67 -39.78
N LEU A 431 3.53 4.53 -40.03
CA LEU A 431 2.75 5.18 -38.97
C LEU A 431 2.14 4.18 -37.98
N ALA A 432 1.53 3.11 -38.47
CA ALA A 432 0.85 2.14 -37.61
C ALA A 432 1.85 1.34 -36.75
N ASP A 433 2.97 0.91 -37.32
CA ASP A 433 4.04 0.23 -36.58
C ASP A 433 4.72 1.17 -35.59
N TRP A 434 4.91 2.43 -35.96
CA TRP A 434 5.46 3.45 -35.06
C TRP A 434 4.55 3.70 -33.86
N ARG A 435 3.23 3.85 -34.07
CA ARG A 435 2.24 3.99 -32.99
C ARG A 435 2.28 2.78 -32.04
N ARG A 436 2.30 1.56 -32.58
CA ARG A 436 2.45 0.32 -31.77
C ARG A 436 3.77 0.31 -31.01
N GLU A 437 4.86 0.73 -31.64
CA GLU A 437 6.17 0.71 -31.00
C GLU A 437 6.28 1.72 -29.86
N ASN A 438 5.65 2.89 -29.96
CA ASN A 438 5.56 3.83 -28.84
C ASN A 438 4.87 3.20 -27.62
N VAL A 439 3.77 2.47 -27.84
CA VAL A 439 3.07 1.75 -26.78
C VAL A 439 3.94 0.60 -26.23
N ASN A 440 4.56 -0.19 -27.10
CA ASN A 440 5.46 -1.28 -26.72
C ASN A 440 6.60 -0.81 -25.81
N GLN A 441 7.26 0.27 -26.19
CA GLN A 441 8.37 0.84 -25.42
C GLN A 441 7.89 1.33 -24.06
N MET A 442 6.69 1.92 -23.96
CA MET A 442 6.12 2.29 -22.67
C MET A 442 5.81 1.07 -21.79
N VAL A 443 5.23 0.01 -22.35
CA VAL A 443 4.95 -1.25 -21.62
C VAL A 443 6.25 -1.90 -21.12
N LEU A 444 7.26 -2.01 -21.99
CA LEU A 444 8.57 -2.55 -21.62
C LEU A 444 9.24 -1.71 -20.53
N ARG A 445 9.23 -0.38 -20.69
CA ARG A 445 9.80 0.55 -19.71
C ARG A 445 9.12 0.43 -18.35
N LEU A 446 7.79 0.34 -18.31
CA LEU A 446 7.04 0.12 -17.08
C LEU A 446 7.39 -1.23 -16.44
N SER A 447 7.43 -2.30 -17.23
CA SER A 447 7.82 -3.63 -16.76
C SER A 447 9.15 -3.59 -16.01
N GLN A 448 10.18 -3.02 -16.63
CA GLN A 448 11.51 -2.91 -16.05
C GLN A 448 11.53 -1.95 -14.86
N GLY A 449 10.90 -0.79 -14.98
CA GLY A 449 10.86 0.24 -13.94
C GLY A 449 10.16 -0.21 -12.66
N ILE A 450 9.04 -0.93 -12.79
CA ILE A 450 8.31 -1.50 -11.64
C ILE A 450 9.23 -2.48 -10.91
N LYS A 451 9.83 -3.43 -11.62
CA LYS A 451 10.69 -4.46 -11.01
C LYS A 451 11.96 -3.90 -10.39
N ALA A 452 12.56 -2.88 -11.01
CA ALA A 452 13.72 -2.17 -10.46
C ALA A 452 13.36 -1.38 -9.20
N THR A 453 12.13 -0.90 -9.08
CA THR A 453 11.66 -0.11 -7.92
C THR A 453 11.24 -1.01 -6.77
N LYS A 454 10.37 -1.99 -7.04
CA LYS A 454 9.87 -2.99 -6.10
C LYS A 454 9.60 -4.29 -6.85
N SER A 455 10.55 -5.23 -6.81
CA SER A 455 10.51 -6.49 -7.57
C SER A 455 9.25 -7.34 -7.33
N TYR A 456 8.66 -7.24 -6.14
CA TYR A 456 7.44 -7.95 -5.77
C TYR A 456 6.14 -7.35 -6.34
N VAL A 457 6.16 -6.09 -6.83
CA VAL A 457 4.96 -5.45 -7.39
C VAL A 457 4.68 -6.05 -8.76
N LYS A 458 3.45 -6.55 -8.95
CA LYS A 458 3.02 -7.16 -10.21
C LYS A 458 2.76 -6.08 -11.26
N PHE A 459 3.00 -6.40 -12.52
CA PHE A 459 2.53 -5.57 -13.63
C PHE A 459 1.52 -6.33 -14.48
N GLY A 460 0.29 -5.83 -14.58
CA GLY A 460 -0.73 -6.44 -15.42
C GLY A 460 -1.47 -5.44 -16.29
N ILE A 461 -2.02 -5.96 -17.37
CA ILE A 461 -2.76 -5.18 -18.36
C ILE A 461 -4.06 -5.91 -18.69
N SER A 462 -5.17 -5.18 -18.77
CA SER A 462 -6.48 -5.64 -19.23
C SER A 462 -6.73 -5.15 -20.66
N PRO A 463 -6.20 -5.83 -21.69
CA PRO A 463 -6.41 -5.41 -23.06
C PRO A 463 -7.83 -5.74 -23.52
N PHE A 464 -8.23 -5.14 -24.65
CA PHE A 464 -9.43 -5.59 -25.37
C PHE A 464 -9.36 -7.10 -25.63
N GLY A 465 -10.48 -7.81 -25.45
CA GLY A 465 -10.49 -9.27 -25.46
C GLY A 465 -10.16 -9.92 -26.81
N ILE A 466 -10.36 -9.19 -27.90
CA ILE A 466 -9.95 -9.58 -29.26
C ILE A 466 -8.64 -8.87 -29.60
N TYR A 467 -7.57 -9.62 -29.82
CA TYR A 467 -6.31 -9.06 -30.33
C TYR A 467 -6.53 -8.51 -31.74
N ARG A 468 -6.99 -9.38 -32.64
CA ARG A 468 -7.34 -9.08 -34.04
C ARG A 468 -8.43 -10.03 -34.56
N PRO A 469 -9.32 -9.59 -35.46
CA PRO A 469 -10.19 -10.47 -36.22
C PRO A 469 -9.40 -11.58 -36.92
N GLY A 470 -9.92 -12.81 -36.88
CA GLY A 470 -9.25 -14.00 -37.39
C GLY A 470 -8.15 -14.57 -36.48
N GLN A 471 -7.90 -13.97 -35.31
CA GLN A 471 -6.94 -14.49 -34.32
C GLN A 471 -7.62 -14.59 -32.94
N PRO A 472 -8.21 -15.74 -32.58
CA PRO A 472 -8.21 -17.03 -33.31
C PRO A 472 -9.16 -17.07 -34.54
N PRO A 473 -9.01 -18.06 -35.45
CA PRO A 473 -9.90 -18.22 -36.61
C PRO A 473 -11.39 -18.22 -36.25
N GLY A 474 -12.21 -17.55 -37.06
CA GLY A 474 -13.66 -17.43 -36.85
C GLY A 474 -14.10 -16.27 -35.95
N ILE A 475 -13.17 -15.63 -35.23
CA ILE A 475 -13.46 -14.44 -34.44
C ILE A 475 -13.53 -13.18 -35.31
N THR A 476 -14.54 -12.34 -35.09
CA THR A 476 -14.70 -11.03 -35.74
C THR A 476 -14.91 -9.95 -34.69
N GLY A 477 -14.57 -8.69 -34.98
CA GLY A 477 -14.79 -7.58 -34.05
C GLY A 477 -13.78 -6.45 -34.28
N LEU A 478 -13.52 -5.67 -33.23
CA LEU A 478 -12.51 -4.62 -33.25
C LEU A 478 -11.10 -5.24 -33.43
N ASP A 479 -10.30 -4.68 -34.33
CA ASP A 479 -8.87 -4.99 -34.45
C ASP A 479 -8.06 -4.09 -33.51
N ALA A 480 -7.93 -4.50 -32.24
CA ALA A 480 -7.24 -3.71 -31.21
C ALA A 480 -5.78 -3.42 -31.57
N TYR A 481 -5.10 -4.36 -32.24
CA TYR A 481 -3.74 -4.16 -32.75
C TYR A 481 -3.64 -3.01 -33.77
N SER A 482 -4.67 -2.84 -34.59
CA SER A 482 -4.66 -1.86 -35.69
C SER A 482 -5.24 -0.51 -35.29
N VAL A 483 -6.25 -0.47 -34.41
CA VAL A 483 -6.96 0.78 -34.10
C VAL A 483 -6.61 1.35 -32.73
N LEU A 484 -6.30 0.51 -31.74
CA LEU A 484 -5.81 0.94 -30.42
C LEU A 484 -4.28 0.92 -30.35
N TYR A 485 -3.63 0.32 -31.36
CA TYR A 485 -2.19 0.09 -31.43
C TYR A 485 -1.64 -0.68 -30.22
N ALA A 486 -2.48 -1.55 -29.65
CA ALA A 486 -2.18 -2.39 -28.52
C ALA A 486 -1.67 -3.76 -28.99
N ASP A 487 -0.35 -3.97 -28.96
CA ASP A 487 0.27 -5.25 -29.33
C ASP A 487 0.35 -6.21 -28.14
N SER A 488 -0.81 -6.53 -27.56
CA SER A 488 -0.92 -7.35 -26.33
C SER A 488 -0.37 -8.76 -26.50
N LYS A 489 -0.42 -9.33 -27.71
CA LYS A 489 0.28 -10.58 -28.05
C LYS A 489 1.78 -10.46 -27.81
N LYS A 490 2.44 -9.42 -28.33
CA LYS A 490 3.88 -9.18 -28.12
C LYS A 490 4.22 -9.03 -26.63
N TRP A 491 3.41 -8.29 -25.86
CA TRP A 491 3.67 -8.10 -24.42
C TRP A 491 3.66 -9.42 -23.64
N LEU A 492 2.75 -10.33 -24.00
CA LEU A 492 2.65 -11.66 -23.43
C LEU A 492 3.80 -12.59 -23.89
N GLU A 493 4.07 -12.64 -25.19
CA GLU A 493 5.12 -13.47 -25.79
C GLU A 493 6.52 -13.11 -25.27
N GLN A 494 6.74 -11.82 -24.98
CA GLN A 494 7.99 -11.34 -24.41
C GLN A 494 8.01 -11.41 -22.87
N GLY A 495 6.87 -11.65 -22.23
CA GLY A 495 6.75 -11.75 -20.77
C GLY A 495 6.96 -10.42 -20.06
N TRP A 496 6.61 -9.30 -20.71
CA TRP A 496 6.71 -7.94 -20.18
C TRP A 496 5.65 -7.64 -19.11
N VAL A 497 4.62 -8.47 -19.02
CA VAL A 497 3.63 -8.44 -17.94
C VAL A 497 3.77 -9.68 -17.06
N ASP A 498 3.37 -9.56 -15.80
CA ASP A 498 3.18 -10.70 -14.91
C ASP A 498 1.82 -11.38 -15.15
N TYR A 499 0.82 -10.61 -15.60
CA TYR A 499 -0.47 -11.16 -16.01
C TYR A 499 -1.13 -10.36 -17.15
N LEU A 500 -1.95 -11.03 -17.95
CA LEU A 500 -2.95 -10.38 -18.81
C LEU A 500 -4.36 -10.66 -18.31
N ALA A 501 -5.23 -9.66 -18.50
CA ALA A 501 -6.63 -9.73 -18.16
C ALA A 501 -7.54 -9.42 -19.35
N PRO A 502 -7.58 -10.25 -20.41
CA PRO A 502 -8.34 -9.93 -21.61
C PRO A 502 -9.83 -9.70 -21.29
N GLN A 503 -10.39 -8.61 -21.79
CA GLN A 503 -11.79 -8.23 -21.58
C GLN A 503 -12.74 -9.09 -22.42
N LEU A 504 -13.10 -10.28 -21.92
CA LEU A 504 -13.96 -11.24 -22.59
C LEU A 504 -15.43 -10.94 -22.29
N TYR A 505 -15.90 -9.79 -22.76
CA TYR A 505 -17.23 -9.25 -22.44
C TYR A 505 -18.34 -9.78 -23.36
N TRP A 506 -18.23 -11.06 -23.73
CA TRP A 506 -19.14 -11.75 -24.62
C TRP A 506 -19.64 -13.03 -23.98
N ARG A 507 -20.84 -13.46 -24.38
CA ARG A 507 -21.43 -14.68 -23.86
C ARG A 507 -20.75 -15.92 -24.44
N THR A 508 -20.83 -17.00 -23.70
CA THR A 508 -20.29 -18.31 -24.05
C THR A 508 -20.96 -18.95 -25.26
N ASP A 509 -22.20 -18.54 -25.57
CA ASP A 509 -22.97 -19.04 -26.72
C ASP A 509 -22.75 -18.27 -28.03
N GLN A 510 -22.02 -17.15 -27.99
CA GLN A 510 -21.69 -16.39 -29.19
C GLN A 510 -20.59 -17.08 -29.99
N THR A 511 -20.72 -17.11 -31.31
CA THR A 511 -19.74 -17.73 -32.21
C THR A 511 -18.68 -16.72 -32.67
N LYS A 512 -19.11 -15.53 -33.10
CA LYS A 512 -18.23 -14.48 -33.64
C LYS A 512 -17.32 -13.83 -32.60
N GLN A 513 -17.70 -13.89 -31.32
CA GLN A 513 -16.91 -13.42 -30.18
C GLN A 513 -16.90 -14.48 -29.07
N SER A 514 -16.60 -15.73 -29.45
CA SER A 514 -16.72 -16.86 -28.54
C SER A 514 -15.77 -16.75 -27.34
N TYR A 515 -16.36 -16.58 -26.15
CA TYR A 515 -15.64 -16.54 -24.88
C TYR A 515 -14.65 -17.72 -24.69
N PRO A 516 -15.06 -19.00 -24.80
CA PRO A 516 -14.14 -20.12 -24.58
C PRO A 516 -13.01 -20.18 -25.61
N VAL A 517 -13.28 -19.85 -26.88
CA VAL A 517 -12.27 -19.86 -27.94
C VAL A 517 -11.25 -18.74 -27.71
N LEU A 518 -11.72 -17.54 -27.35
CA LEU A 518 -10.85 -16.41 -27.03
C LEU A 518 -9.97 -16.70 -25.80
N LEU A 519 -10.55 -17.22 -24.71
CA LEU A 519 -9.78 -17.53 -23.51
C LEU A 519 -8.70 -18.58 -23.77
N LYS A 520 -9.05 -19.65 -24.49
CA LYS A 520 -8.10 -20.70 -24.88
C LYS A 520 -6.97 -20.15 -25.75
N TRP A 521 -7.29 -19.27 -26.70
CA TRP A 521 -6.26 -18.65 -27.54
C TRP A 521 -5.27 -17.82 -26.72
N TRP A 522 -5.74 -17.02 -25.76
CA TRP A 522 -4.87 -16.25 -24.87
C TRP A 522 -3.93 -17.13 -24.05
N THR A 523 -4.37 -18.33 -23.64
CA THR A 523 -3.50 -19.28 -22.93
C THR A 523 -2.49 -19.96 -23.86
N GLU A 524 -2.84 -20.18 -25.14
CA GLU A 524 -1.96 -20.82 -26.13
C GLU A 524 -0.80 -19.91 -26.58
N ILE A 525 -1.03 -18.60 -26.71
CA ILE A 525 0.00 -17.62 -27.14
C ILE A 525 0.90 -17.12 -25.99
N ASN A 526 1.11 -17.94 -24.96
CA ASN A 526 1.76 -17.58 -23.69
C ASN A 526 3.07 -18.35 -23.43
N PRO A 527 4.11 -18.19 -24.25
CA PRO A 527 5.36 -18.96 -24.13
C PRO A 527 6.14 -18.66 -22.83
N LYS A 528 5.87 -17.51 -22.18
CA LYS A 528 6.49 -17.11 -20.91
C LYS A 528 5.69 -17.54 -19.68
N ARG A 529 4.61 -18.30 -19.87
CA ARG A 529 3.81 -18.87 -18.78
C ARG A 529 3.36 -17.81 -17.76
N ARG A 530 2.90 -16.66 -18.25
CA ARG A 530 2.32 -15.59 -17.41
C ARG A 530 0.89 -15.93 -17.02
N HIS A 531 0.38 -15.30 -15.98
CA HIS A 531 -1.00 -15.58 -15.58
C HIS A 531 -2.00 -14.97 -16.56
N ILE A 532 -3.06 -15.71 -16.87
CA ILE A 532 -4.23 -15.19 -17.59
C ILE A 532 -5.40 -15.14 -16.61
N TYR A 533 -6.02 -13.96 -16.47
CA TYR A 533 -7.24 -13.77 -15.69
C TYR A 533 -8.36 -13.31 -16.61
N ALA A 534 -9.46 -14.02 -16.71
CA ALA A 534 -10.52 -13.58 -17.63
C ALA A 534 -11.20 -12.30 -17.11
N GLY A 535 -11.34 -11.30 -17.96
CA GLY A 535 -12.18 -10.14 -17.67
C GLY A 535 -13.63 -10.44 -18.01
N ASN A 536 -14.54 -10.38 -17.03
CA ASN A 536 -15.96 -10.69 -17.18
C ASN A 536 -16.81 -9.42 -16.98
N ASN A 537 -17.82 -9.21 -17.81
CA ASN A 537 -18.73 -8.07 -17.68
C ASN A 537 -20.04 -8.47 -16.99
N ILE A 538 -20.10 -8.29 -15.67
CA ILE A 538 -21.32 -8.49 -14.89
C ILE A 538 -22.26 -7.28 -14.94
N GLY A 539 -21.78 -6.14 -15.44
CA GLY A 539 -22.60 -4.97 -15.72
C GLY A 539 -23.67 -5.21 -16.80
N GLN A 540 -23.51 -6.24 -17.64
CA GLN A 540 -24.46 -6.60 -18.69
C GLN A 540 -25.66 -7.40 -18.19
N LEU A 541 -25.66 -7.87 -16.94
CA LEU A 541 -26.71 -8.72 -16.36
C LEU A 541 -28.10 -8.07 -16.44
N ASP A 542 -28.85 -8.34 -17.51
CA ASP A 542 -30.13 -7.72 -17.88
C ASP A 542 -31.38 -8.57 -17.57
N GLY A 543 -31.19 -9.79 -17.09
CA GLY A 543 -32.24 -10.77 -16.76
C GLY A 543 -32.83 -11.48 -17.98
N LYS A 544 -32.33 -11.15 -19.19
CA LYS A 544 -32.81 -11.64 -20.47
C LYS A 544 -31.72 -12.43 -21.17
N ALA A 545 -30.89 -11.72 -21.95
CA ALA A 545 -29.80 -12.30 -22.71
C ALA A 545 -28.60 -12.60 -21.81
N TRP A 546 -28.42 -11.81 -20.75
CA TRP A 546 -27.35 -11.91 -19.77
C TRP A 546 -27.94 -12.24 -18.40
N LYS A 547 -27.90 -13.53 -18.07
CA LYS A 547 -28.32 -14.06 -16.77
C LYS A 547 -27.11 -14.44 -15.94
N ASP A 548 -27.30 -14.55 -14.63
CA ASP A 548 -26.27 -14.96 -13.68
C ASP A 548 -25.70 -16.37 -13.95
N GLU A 549 -26.43 -17.28 -14.62
CA GLU A 549 -25.87 -18.58 -15.05
C GLU A 549 -24.77 -18.44 -16.12
N GLU A 550 -24.76 -17.34 -16.88
CA GLU A 550 -23.70 -17.07 -17.84
C GLU A 550 -22.36 -16.88 -17.12
N ILE A 551 -22.36 -16.19 -15.99
CA ILE A 551 -21.15 -15.95 -15.19
C ILE A 551 -20.64 -17.25 -14.57
N GLU A 552 -21.55 -18.13 -14.13
CA GLU A 552 -21.19 -19.46 -13.66
C GLU A 552 -20.51 -20.29 -14.76
N LYS A 553 -21.03 -20.27 -16.00
CA LYS A 553 -20.39 -20.95 -17.14
C LYS A 553 -18.99 -20.39 -17.41
N GLN A 554 -18.85 -19.07 -17.40
CA GLN A 554 -17.55 -18.42 -17.64
C GLN A 554 -16.51 -18.80 -16.57
N VAL A 555 -16.88 -18.79 -15.29
CA VAL A 555 -15.99 -19.24 -14.20
C VAL A 555 -15.62 -20.72 -14.35
N LYS A 556 -16.56 -21.59 -14.77
CA LYS A 556 -16.27 -23.01 -15.07
C LYS A 556 -15.26 -23.16 -16.22
N ILE A 557 -15.42 -22.39 -17.30
CA ILE A 557 -14.49 -22.41 -18.44
C ILE A 557 -13.08 -22.00 -18.01
N THR A 558 -12.96 -20.92 -17.22
CA THR A 558 -11.67 -20.49 -16.64
C THR A 558 -11.03 -21.63 -15.83
N ARG A 559 -11.79 -22.27 -14.93
CA ARG A 559 -11.29 -23.38 -14.10
C ARG A 559 -10.86 -24.61 -14.91
N ASN A 560 -11.51 -24.88 -16.03
CA ASN A 560 -11.14 -25.98 -16.93
C ASN A 560 -9.79 -25.76 -17.63
N LEU A 561 -9.31 -24.51 -17.70
CA LEU A 561 -8.04 -24.12 -18.33
C LEU A 561 -6.93 -23.78 -17.30
N VAL A 562 -7.06 -24.25 -16.06
CA VAL A 562 -6.07 -23.98 -15.00
C VAL A 562 -4.68 -24.52 -15.33
N ALA A 563 -4.59 -25.66 -16.03
CA ALA A 563 -3.32 -26.26 -16.48
C ALA A 563 -2.59 -25.36 -17.50
N ASP A 564 -3.36 -24.57 -18.25
CA ASP A 564 -2.89 -23.62 -19.25
C ASP A 564 -2.77 -22.18 -18.69
N LEU A 565 -2.80 -22.04 -17.36
CA LEU A 565 -2.62 -20.78 -16.64
C LEU A 565 -3.77 -19.77 -16.80
N SER A 566 -4.98 -20.24 -17.11
CA SER A 566 -6.20 -19.49 -16.81
C SER A 566 -6.51 -19.62 -15.31
N LEU A 567 -6.03 -18.67 -14.51
CA LEU A 567 -5.92 -18.82 -13.05
C LEU A 567 -6.89 -17.94 -12.26
N GLY A 568 -7.93 -17.42 -12.90
CA GLY A 568 -8.93 -16.61 -12.19
C GLY A 568 -9.70 -15.66 -13.09
N ASN A 569 -10.49 -14.80 -12.44
CA ASN A 569 -11.43 -13.88 -13.09
C ASN A 569 -11.35 -12.50 -12.45
N ILE A 570 -11.65 -11.47 -13.25
CA ILE A 570 -11.83 -10.09 -12.80
C ILE A 570 -13.18 -9.60 -13.31
N PHE A 571 -14.03 -9.11 -12.41
CA PHE A 571 -15.40 -8.73 -12.75
C PHE A 571 -15.56 -7.22 -12.89
N PHE A 572 -16.09 -6.80 -14.03
CA PHE A 572 -16.47 -5.43 -14.35
C PHE A 572 -18.00 -5.28 -14.18
N SER A 573 -18.49 -4.52 -13.19
CA SER A 573 -17.73 -3.86 -12.12
C SER A 573 -18.39 -4.05 -10.75
N MET A 574 -17.75 -3.51 -9.71
CA MET A 574 -18.18 -3.64 -8.32
C MET A 574 -19.64 -3.23 -8.08
N SER A 575 -20.17 -2.25 -8.81
CA SER A 575 -21.57 -1.82 -8.73
C SER A 575 -22.57 -2.97 -8.82
N SER A 576 -22.36 -3.91 -9.76
CA SER A 576 -23.25 -5.06 -9.95
C SER A 576 -23.17 -6.06 -8.80
N ILE A 577 -22.02 -6.12 -8.11
CA ILE A 577 -21.83 -6.93 -6.89
C ILE A 577 -22.54 -6.25 -5.71
N ASN A 578 -22.36 -4.94 -5.54
CA ASN A 578 -23.00 -4.15 -4.47
C ASN A 578 -24.54 -4.20 -4.56
N GLU A 579 -25.07 -4.06 -5.77
CA GLU A 579 -26.50 -4.18 -6.05
C GLU A 579 -27.04 -5.61 -5.88
N ASN A 580 -26.16 -6.60 -5.73
CA ASN A 580 -26.48 -8.03 -5.82
C ASN A 580 -27.36 -8.32 -7.05
N ARG A 581 -26.96 -7.78 -8.21
CA ARG A 581 -27.77 -7.81 -9.44
C ARG A 581 -28.04 -9.26 -9.83
N GLN A 582 -29.32 -9.63 -9.94
CA GLN A 582 -29.78 -11.01 -10.17
C GLN A 582 -29.23 -12.05 -9.15
N GLY A 583 -28.91 -11.65 -7.92
CA GLY A 583 -28.37 -12.57 -6.90
C GLY A 583 -26.89 -12.95 -7.13
N ILE A 584 -26.14 -12.19 -7.93
CA ILE A 584 -24.75 -12.55 -8.28
C ILE A 584 -23.81 -12.62 -7.07
N ALA A 585 -24.00 -11.76 -6.06
CA ALA A 585 -23.19 -11.80 -4.84
C ALA A 585 -23.50 -13.07 -4.02
N ASP A 586 -24.77 -13.46 -3.93
CA ASP A 586 -25.17 -14.71 -3.28
C ASP A 586 -24.58 -15.91 -4.03
N LYS A 587 -24.64 -15.89 -5.36
CA LYS A 587 -24.02 -16.94 -6.20
C LYS A 587 -22.52 -17.06 -5.96
N PHE A 588 -21.80 -15.94 -5.82
CA PHE A 588 -20.38 -15.96 -5.42
C PHE A 588 -20.19 -16.60 -4.06
N LYS A 589 -20.97 -16.19 -3.06
CA LYS A 589 -20.83 -16.69 -1.69
C LYS A 589 -21.16 -18.17 -1.54
N GLU A 590 -22.19 -18.64 -2.23
CA GLU A 590 -22.77 -19.97 -2.02
C GLU A 590 -22.13 -21.04 -2.90
N SER A 591 -21.78 -20.70 -4.16
CA SER A 591 -21.42 -21.70 -5.16
C SER A 591 -20.08 -21.47 -5.84
N LEU A 592 -19.75 -20.23 -6.23
CA LEU A 592 -18.54 -19.98 -7.02
C LEU A 592 -17.31 -19.84 -6.12
N TYR A 593 -17.38 -19.04 -5.05
CA TYR A 593 -16.29 -18.68 -4.15
C TYR A 593 -16.61 -19.00 -2.69
N SER A 594 -17.32 -20.10 -2.42
CA SER A 594 -17.73 -20.53 -1.08
C SER A 594 -16.58 -20.89 -0.14
N LYS A 595 -15.35 -21.01 -0.66
CA LYS A 595 -14.12 -21.29 0.11
C LYS A 595 -13.07 -20.21 -0.12
N PRO A 596 -12.26 -19.85 0.89
CA PRO A 596 -11.13 -18.96 0.71
C PRO A 596 -10.11 -19.56 -0.27
N ALA A 597 -9.40 -18.70 -1.00
CA ALA A 597 -8.33 -19.09 -1.92
C ALA A 597 -7.20 -18.06 -1.87
N LEU A 598 -5.95 -18.54 -1.84
CA LEU A 598 -4.81 -17.68 -2.14
C LEU A 598 -4.80 -17.34 -3.63
N VAL A 599 -4.20 -16.19 -3.95
CA VAL A 599 -3.84 -15.87 -5.33
C VAL A 599 -2.84 -16.91 -5.87
N PRO A 600 -2.78 -17.10 -7.20
CA PRO A 600 -1.79 -17.99 -7.80
C PRO A 600 -0.35 -17.50 -7.58
N SER A 601 0.58 -18.44 -7.37
CA SER A 601 1.99 -18.13 -7.11
C SER A 601 2.72 -17.66 -8.37
N MET A 602 3.62 -16.68 -8.24
CA MET A 602 4.48 -16.23 -9.35
C MET A 602 5.85 -16.90 -9.33
N SER A 603 5.88 -18.19 -9.62
CA SER A 603 7.10 -19.02 -9.49
C SER A 603 8.27 -18.58 -10.37
N TRP A 604 8.02 -17.82 -11.45
CA TRP A 604 9.09 -17.24 -12.28
C TRP A 604 9.79 -16.03 -11.66
N GLN A 605 9.22 -15.41 -10.62
CA GLN A 605 9.84 -14.30 -9.88
C GLN A 605 10.60 -14.83 -8.66
N ASN A 606 9.91 -15.63 -7.84
CA ASN A 606 10.49 -16.31 -6.69
C ASN A 606 9.66 -17.56 -6.40
N ALA A 607 10.31 -18.71 -6.31
CA ALA A 607 9.69 -19.99 -5.98
C ALA A 607 10.03 -20.48 -4.56
N VAL A 608 10.87 -19.75 -3.81
CA VAL A 608 11.30 -20.13 -2.46
C VAL A 608 10.22 -19.73 -1.46
N PRO A 609 9.58 -20.70 -0.77
CA PRO A 609 8.62 -20.37 0.27
C PRO A 609 9.26 -19.72 1.50
N PRO A 610 8.49 -18.96 2.29
CA PRO A 610 8.97 -18.43 3.58
C PRO A 610 9.22 -19.57 4.59
N SER A 611 9.89 -19.26 5.70
CA SER A 611 10.04 -20.22 6.79
C SER A 611 8.68 -20.58 7.42
N PRO A 612 8.44 -21.85 7.78
CA PRO A 612 7.28 -22.25 8.58
C PRO A 612 7.17 -21.47 9.89
N PRO A 613 5.95 -21.19 10.39
CA PRO A 613 5.76 -20.57 11.70
C PRO A 613 6.39 -21.42 12.81
N LYS A 614 6.69 -20.80 13.94
CA LYS A 614 7.26 -21.46 15.12
C LYS A 614 6.34 -21.29 16.32
N GLU A 615 6.63 -22.07 17.36
CA GLU A 615 6.01 -21.95 18.67
C GLU A 615 4.47 -21.99 18.63
N LEU A 616 3.90 -22.93 17.88
CA LEU A 616 2.46 -23.15 17.89
C LEU A 616 2.03 -23.58 19.30
N ARG A 617 1.14 -22.80 19.91
CA ARG A 617 0.64 -23.03 21.27
C ARG A 617 -0.87 -22.81 21.32
N PHE A 618 -1.59 -23.80 21.81
CA PHE A 618 -3.01 -23.67 22.10
C PHE A 618 -3.21 -23.22 23.55
N ILE A 619 -3.79 -22.03 23.72
CA ILE A 619 -4.22 -21.47 24.99
C ILE A 619 -5.70 -21.20 24.82
N SER A 620 -6.55 -22.14 25.30
CA SER A 620 -7.97 -22.14 24.99
C SER A 620 -8.62 -20.75 25.16
N PRO A 621 -9.35 -20.25 24.14
CA PRO A 621 -9.75 -20.90 22.89
C PRO A 621 -8.85 -20.56 21.67
N LYS A 622 -7.63 -20.05 21.90
CA LYS A 622 -6.75 -19.48 20.87
C LYS A 622 -5.56 -20.39 20.53
N LEU A 623 -5.39 -20.68 19.25
CA LEU A 623 -4.13 -21.16 18.69
C LEU A 623 -3.25 -19.95 18.37
N ASN A 624 -2.02 -19.90 18.88
CA ASN A 624 -1.05 -18.83 18.70
C ASN A 624 0.20 -19.37 18.01
N TRP A 625 0.93 -18.53 17.29
CA TRP A 625 2.22 -18.85 16.66
C TRP A 625 3.10 -17.60 16.56
N VAL A 626 4.36 -17.77 16.16
CA VAL A 626 5.25 -16.67 15.80
C VAL A 626 5.86 -16.91 14.42
N PRO A 627 6.35 -15.87 13.73
CA PRO A 627 7.07 -16.04 12.47
C PRO A 627 8.29 -16.97 12.58
N GLY A 628 8.56 -17.69 11.50
CA GLY A 628 9.71 -18.60 11.43
C GLY A 628 11.05 -17.89 11.42
N ASP A 629 11.09 -16.69 10.84
CA ASP A 629 12.25 -15.83 10.68
C ASP A 629 11.83 -14.36 10.61
N ASN A 630 12.77 -13.48 10.24
CA ASN A 630 12.53 -12.04 10.09
C ASN A 630 12.07 -11.65 8.67
N GLN A 631 11.79 -12.61 7.78
CA GLN A 631 11.32 -12.29 6.44
C GLN A 631 9.86 -11.80 6.50
N PRO A 632 9.47 -10.84 5.64
CA PRO A 632 8.10 -10.36 5.61
C PRO A 632 7.11 -11.47 5.26
N VAL A 633 6.14 -11.69 6.15
CA VAL A 633 4.98 -12.54 5.89
C VAL A 633 3.85 -11.65 5.34
N ARG A 634 3.18 -12.09 4.27
CA ARG A 634 2.00 -11.44 3.70
C ARG A 634 0.74 -11.88 4.43
N SER A 635 0.62 -13.18 4.69
CA SER A 635 -0.53 -13.77 5.37
C SER A 635 -0.21 -15.13 5.97
N TRP A 636 -1.14 -15.64 6.77
CA TRP A 636 -1.11 -16.96 7.35
C TRP A 636 -2.28 -17.77 6.82
N THR A 637 -2.05 -19.02 6.45
CA THR A 637 -3.12 -19.96 6.13
C THR A 637 -3.34 -20.91 7.30
N LEU A 638 -4.60 -21.08 7.67
CA LEU A 638 -5.01 -22.02 8.71
C LEU A 638 -5.83 -23.14 8.08
N TYR A 639 -5.34 -24.36 8.20
CA TYR A 639 -6.01 -25.56 7.75
C TYR A 639 -6.54 -26.35 8.93
N ARG A 640 -7.64 -27.07 8.71
CA ARG A 640 -8.14 -28.10 9.63
C ARG A 640 -8.11 -29.45 8.91
N GLN A 641 -7.65 -30.48 9.60
CA GLN A 641 -7.66 -31.85 9.12
C GLN A 641 -9.10 -32.38 9.07
N SER A 642 -9.46 -33.06 7.99
CA SER A 642 -10.75 -33.72 7.79
C SER A 642 -10.49 -35.06 7.10
N GLY A 643 -10.55 -36.15 7.88
CA GLY A 643 -10.03 -37.46 7.45
C GLY A 643 -8.54 -37.37 7.10
N ASP A 644 -8.16 -37.88 5.93
CA ASP A 644 -6.79 -37.84 5.41
C ASP A 644 -6.44 -36.55 4.67
N SER A 645 -7.39 -35.60 4.58
CA SER A 645 -7.23 -34.36 3.82
C SER A 645 -7.15 -33.13 4.73
N TRP A 646 -6.60 -32.05 4.18
CA TRP A 646 -6.52 -30.75 4.84
C TRP A 646 -7.41 -29.73 4.13
N VAL A 647 -8.25 -29.04 4.88
CA VAL A 647 -9.17 -28.03 4.35
C VAL A 647 -8.75 -26.65 4.82
N LEU A 648 -8.42 -25.76 3.88
CA LEU A 648 -8.15 -24.35 4.16
C LEU A 648 -9.38 -23.70 4.78
N GLN A 649 -9.26 -23.25 6.02
CA GLN A 649 -10.35 -22.63 6.77
C GLN A 649 -10.33 -21.11 6.65
N ARG A 650 -9.14 -20.51 6.80
CA ARG A 650 -8.97 -19.06 6.86
C ARG A 650 -7.63 -18.64 6.26
N ILE A 651 -7.62 -17.46 5.67
CA ILE A 651 -6.41 -16.71 5.35
C ILE A 651 -6.41 -15.47 6.24
N LEU A 652 -5.36 -15.31 7.04
CA LEU A 652 -5.24 -14.28 8.06
C LEU A 652 -4.18 -13.27 7.66
N SER A 653 -4.36 -12.00 7.99
CA SER A 653 -3.40 -10.95 7.66
C SER A 653 -2.04 -11.17 8.32
N ALA A 654 -0.96 -10.62 7.75
CA ALA A 654 0.40 -10.69 8.30
C ALA A 654 0.48 -10.42 9.80
N GLY A 655 -0.26 -9.41 10.29
CA GLY A 655 -0.25 -8.99 11.70
C GLY A 655 -1.05 -9.88 12.65
N THR A 656 -1.71 -10.93 12.14
CA THR A 656 -2.55 -11.84 12.93
C THR A 656 -1.80 -13.12 13.24
N THR A 657 -1.25 -13.24 14.45
CA THR A 657 -0.48 -14.41 14.90
C THR A 657 -1.24 -15.34 15.84
N PHE A 658 -2.58 -15.27 15.78
CA PHE A 658 -3.46 -16.16 16.53
C PHE A 658 -4.76 -16.40 15.78
N ALA A 659 -5.45 -17.49 16.13
CA ALA A 659 -6.80 -17.77 15.65
C ALA A 659 -7.60 -18.53 16.70
N THR A 660 -8.86 -18.12 16.91
CA THR A 660 -9.80 -18.90 17.72
C THR A 660 -10.18 -20.17 16.97
N VAL A 661 -10.04 -21.34 17.60
CA VAL A 661 -10.28 -22.65 16.99
C VAL A 661 -11.06 -23.57 17.94
N GLN A 662 -11.84 -24.49 17.39
CA GLN A 662 -12.47 -25.59 18.13
C GLN A 662 -11.54 -26.81 18.19
N SER A 663 -11.88 -27.83 18.97
CA SER A 663 -11.16 -29.10 19.01
C SER A 663 -10.95 -29.70 17.61
N GLY A 664 -9.75 -30.21 17.35
CA GLY A 664 -9.34 -30.79 16.08
C GLY A 664 -7.86 -30.59 15.76
N THR A 665 -7.41 -31.15 14.65
CA THR A 665 -6.03 -31.00 14.18
C THR A 665 -5.91 -29.89 13.16
N TYR A 666 -4.96 -28.98 13.37
CA TYR A 666 -4.74 -27.79 12.55
C TYR A 666 -3.31 -27.75 12.01
N ALA A 667 -3.15 -27.08 10.87
CA ALA A 667 -1.84 -26.71 10.34
C ALA A 667 -1.82 -25.22 10.02
N VAL A 668 -0.73 -24.55 10.38
CA VAL A 668 -0.51 -23.12 10.09
C VAL A 668 0.68 -22.98 9.14
N CYS A 669 0.51 -22.25 8.04
CA CYS A 669 1.60 -21.88 7.13
C CYS A 669 1.80 -20.37 7.09
N ALA A 670 3.01 -19.96 6.73
CA ALA A 670 3.36 -18.60 6.34
C ALA A 670 3.21 -18.46 4.83
N VAL A 671 2.75 -17.30 4.35
CA VAL A 671 2.62 -16.98 2.93
C VAL A 671 3.37 -15.69 2.64
N ASP A 672 4.17 -15.65 1.58
CA ASP A 672 4.90 -14.46 1.14
C ASP A 672 4.09 -13.60 0.13
N ARG A 673 4.68 -12.51 -0.36
CA ARG A 673 4.04 -11.61 -1.36
C ARG A 673 3.92 -12.21 -2.77
N PHE A 674 4.65 -13.29 -3.05
CA PHE A 674 4.54 -14.06 -4.28
C PHE A 674 3.52 -15.20 -4.14
N ALA A 675 2.81 -15.25 -3.00
CA ALA A 675 1.89 -16.29 -2.59
C ALA A 675 2.53 -17.68 -2.42
N ASN A 676 3.85 -17.76 -2.29
CA ASN A 676 4.52 -18.99 -1.90
C ASN A 676 4.15 -19.31 -0.45
N GLU A 677 3.82 -20.57 -0.19
CA GLU A 677 3.33 -21.04 1.10
C GLU A 677 4.33 -22.03 1.69
N SER A 678 4.68 -21.83 2.96
CA SER A 678 5.59 -22.71 3.67
C SER A 678 4.96 -24.07 3.99
N ALA A 679 5.76 -25.02 4.49
CA ALA A 679 5.22 -26.24 5.08
C ALA A 679 4.36 -25.88 6.32
N GLY A 680 3.23 -26.55 6.48
CA GLY A 680 2.32 -26.30 7.59
C GLY A 680 2.81 -26.96 8.87
N VAL A 681 2.86 -26.20 9.97
CA VAL A 681 3.19 -26.77 11.28
C VAL A 681 1.92 -27.28 11.94
N VAL A 682 1.93 -28.57 12.32
CA VAL A 682 0.74 -29.30 12.79
C VAL A 682 0.60 -29.23 14.30
N ILE A 683 -0.63 -29.01 14.77
CA ILE A 683 -1.00 -29.10 16.19
C ILE A 683 -2.43 -29.65 16.33
N THR A 684 -2.63 -30.60 17.24
CA THR A 684 -3.96 -31.08 17.63
C THR A 684 -4.42 -30.31 18.86
N VAL A 685 -5.62 -29.75 18.86
CA VAL A 685 -6.20 -29.07 20.02
C VAL A 685 -7.38 -29.89 20.52
N ASN A 686 -7.43 -30.15 21.83
CA ASN A 686 -8.47 -30.96 22.46
C ASN A 686 -9.50 -30.10 23.17
#